data_AF-A0A8H3B4D2-F1
#
_entry.id   AF-A0A8H3B4D2-F1
#
_cell.length_a   1.000
_cell.length_b   1.000
_cell.length_c   1.000
_cell.angle_alpha   90.00
_cell.angle_beta   90.00
_cell.angle_gamma   90.00
#
_symmetry.space_group_name_H-M   'P 1'
#
loop_
_entity.id
_entity.type
_entity.pdbx_description
1 polymer ?
#
loop_
_entity_poly.entity_id
_entity_poly.type
_entity_poly.pdbx_seq_one_letter_code
_entity_poly.pdbx_strand_id
1 'polypeptide(L)'
;MSAHHHHQPQHPHHQHHGRNRPIFEHLNERHNRLAAWFLGPKAENASFLRSFFNFIADRTEEARQNFQPEDPQFIDASIQASSSFQQEIKDLDDALKELTVALSEHSIPFWSPRYNAHMTYDTSMPALLGYLATTLYNPNNVATEASPLTSVIEKEVGLQLCEMLGYDISITDSSRPWGHMTCGGSIANLESIWTARNLKFYPLSLACAIEEGAPLASIRDKFMVELCSGETKLFSQLEAWDLLNLKPKTVFEIPERLENEFDISSSFLSATMNKYLIQNLGKDVLEKKFGITNPTRYFVGGTKHYSWPKGAAITGIGSDNIIDIPVDINARLDASKLDKLLEECLNEKRAVYAVVAIMGSTEHGAVDPLKDVWELRNKYQKLGLSFAIHADAAWGGYFTSLLREEQQVGRGAPVDQGNKYVPELALSNHTRTQLDHLKYADSITIDPHKSGYIPYPGGGLCYRDGRMRFLVTWLNPDVYKDSDGDEGMGVYGVEGSKPGASPVAAWVSHRVIGLHKNGYGSLLGEAMFSCTKMYTNWVTMDMDDPNLIVVPLNAIPAERDGKSPEEIQKEREYIRDHIVNRPNLELVSDDKAMALVREMGSDLSINAFACNFRLANGEINQDVVESNYLNTRIYERLSVTKIEDNIFDKPLFIMSTCMEQKVYEECCNHLKKRLGVIGEQDLDILVNCVMSPFPTVANFTKSVADDFKKIAHEEIHKCLFRNTITEDDFRFVLQGTDKPYLTLLPMFNMANYRHQLILSCNIPEDVMNTYRTERSKDPSATFFIGTTKDVKLESILVGSFEAMLEKGLPNWKQQSPPRYASNFQVTNVKVIKDSPIDSKYLDRNFPEYMYFYLYGTNEQRHIEHMLVSSKNAQLTSDQVKLDLSNGTLSDDPSKGYILRLEDYHENIVFPVLPPNTPRFFKPGQKFNVSIFEDPHSADAHGPGLTAPLSTAKPIASGTMTLGDMVYTDSALLNGNPGEDEEQGVKTHVSGKTLEERLSATRRSFIPEKDKHVDPYHKRRDKQVGWRHYLEENLSSIGHNTTGGGHRRPHH
;
A
#
# COMPACT_ATOMS: atom_id res chain seq x y z
N MET A 1 -17.84 79.52 24.74
CA MET A 1 -18.33 78.95 26.00
C MET A 1 -17.88 77.51 26.05
N SER A 2 -16.92 77.25 26.94
CA SER A 2 -16.23 76.00 27.19
C SER A 2 -16.75 75.33 28.46
N ALA A 3 -16.44 74.04 28.60
CA ALA A 3 -16.36 73.25 29.85
C ALA A 3 -17.70 72.71 30.37
N HIS A 4 -17.83 71.51 30.96
CA HIS A 4 -16.86 70.60 31.58
C HIS A 4 -17.35 69.13 31.58
N HIS A 5 -16.37 68.23 31.65
CA HIS A 5 -16.46 66.80 31.96
C HIS A 5 -17.23 66.45 33.24
N HIS A 6 -17.88 65.28 33.25
CA HIS A 6 -17.89 64.40 34.43
C HIS A 6 -17.76 62.91 34.03
N HIS A 7 -16.81 62.27 34.71
CA HIS A 7 -16.48 60.84 34.74
C HIS A 7 -17.42 60.05 35.65
N GLN A 8 -17.72 58.79 35.29
CA GLN A 8 -17.40 57.53 36.04
C GLN A 8 -18.25 56.34 35.52
N PRO A 9 -17.89 55.06 35.75
CA PRO A 9 -16.82 54.32 35.06
C PRO A 9 -17.35 53.03 34.38
N GLN A 10 -16.61 52.54 33.38
CA GLN A 10 -16.85 51.25 32.73
C GLN A 10 -16.45 50.09 33.65
N HIS A 11 -17.34 49.10 33.79
CA HIS A 11 -17.00 47.77 34.28
C HIS A 11 -16.21 47.00 33.19
N PRO A 12 -15.15 46.26 33.55
CA PRO A 12 -14.34 45.54 32.57
C PRO A 12 -15.04 44.24 32.17
N HIS A 13 -15.37 44.09 30.89
CA HIS A 13 -15.72 42.79 30.33
C HIS A 13 -14.48 41.89 30.29
N HIS A 14 -14.69 40.66 30.75
CA HIS A 14 -13.72 39.59 30.88
C HIS A 14 -12.86 39.39 29.62
N GLN A 15 -11.55 39.52 29.82
CA GLN A 15 -10.54 38.96 28.92
C GLN A 15 -10.70 37.43 28.89
N HIS A 16 -11.17 36.90 27.76
CA HIS A 16 -10.98 35.48 27.47
C HIS A 16 -9.49 35.20 27.28
N HIS A 17 -9.01 34.16 27.96
CA HIS A 17 -7.65 33.64 27.91
C HIS A 17 -7.17 33.33 26.49
N GLY A 18 -6.50 34.29 25.85
CA GLY A 18 -5.63 34.05 24.70
C GLY A 18 -4.35 33.36 25.18
N ARG A 19 -4.27 32.04 24.98
CA ARG A 19 -3.01 31.29 25.14
C ARG A 19 -2.24 31.29 23.81
N ASN A 20 -1.11 31.99 23.80
CA ASN A 20 0.10 31.78 22.99
C ASN A 20 -0.07 31.43 21.49
N ARG A 21 -0.50 32.38 20.65
CA ARG A 21 0.02 32.47 19.27
C ARG A 21 1.09 33.57 19.22
N PRO A 22 2.25 33.36 18.56
CA PRO A 22 3.19 34.45 18.33
C PRO A 22 2.48 35.64 17.66
N ILE A 23 2.77 36.86 18.11
CA ILE A 23 2.19 38.12 17.64
C ILE A 23 2.45 38.36 16.14
N PHE A 24 3.24 37.54 15.45
CA PHE A 24 3.66 37.80 14.08
C PHE A 24 2.85 37.05 13.01
N GLU A 25 2.09 36.01 13.35
CA GLU A 25 1.45 35.13 12.35
C GLU A 25 0.08 35.61 11.83
N HIS A 26 -0.63 36.45 12.58
CA HIS A 26 -1.96 36.97 12.18
C HIS A 26 -1.90 38.03 11.07
N LEU A 27 -0.69 38.49 10.71
CA LEU A 27 -0.43 39.53 9.71
C LEU A 27 -0.30 38.96 8.28
N ASN A 28 -0.59 37.67 8.06
CA ASN A 28 -0.58 37.06 6.74
C ASN A 28 -1.99 36.82 6.19
N GLU A 29 -2.38 37.64 5.21
CA GLU A 29 -3.69 37.55 4.55
C GLU A 29 -3.92 36.22 3.79
N ARG A 30 -2.88 35.60 3.22
CA ARG A 30 -3.03 34.34 2.46
C ARG A 30 -3.35 33.15 3.37
N HIS A 31 -2.61 32.98 4.45
CA HIS A 31 -2.85 31.94 5.46
C HIS A 31 -4.19 32.15 6.17
N ASN A 32 -4.55 33.42 6.46
CA ASN A 32 -5.86 33.75 7.02
C ASN A 32 -7.01 33.34 6.09
N ARG A 33 -6.87 33.52 4.76
CA ARG A 33 -7.85 33.03 3.77
C ARG A 33 -7.97 31.52 3.81
N LEU A 34 -6.84 30.81 3.87
CA LEU A 34 -6.81 29.36 3.94
C LEU A 34 -7.59 28.84 5.16
N ALA A 35 -7.37 29.44 6.33
CA ALA A 35 -8.04 29.04 7.56
C ALA A 35 -9.58 29.11 7.46
N ALA A 36 -10.12 29.98 6.60
CA ALA A 36 -11.55 30.10 6.35
C ALA A 36 -12.13 28.99 5.44
N TRP A 37 -11.29 28.18 4.79
CA TRP A 37 -11.73 27.10 3.91
C TRP A 37 -11.98 25.77 4.63
N PHE A 38 -11.60 25.63 5.90
CA PHE A 38 -11.68 24.38 6.67
C PHE A 38 -12.52 24.56 7.93
N LEU A 39 -13.05 23.47 8.49
CA LEU A 39 -13.73 23.52 9.79
C LEU A 39 -12.72 23.83 10.89
N GLY A 40 -11.51 23.27 10.74
CA GLY A 40 -10.34 23.57 11.55
C GLY A 40 -10.01 22.46 12.56
N PRO A 41 -8.74 22.34 12.99
CA PRO A 41 -8.28 21.28 13.90
C PRO A 41 -9.03 21.19 15.23
N LYS A 42 -9.66 22.28 15.68
CA LYS A 42 -10.47 22.39 16.89
C LYS A 42 -11.90 22.87 16.61
N ALA A 43 -12.34 22.73 15.37
CA ALA A 43 -13.63 23.21 14.88
C ALA A 43 -13.84 24.71 15.12
N GLU A 44 -12.78 25.50 14.91
CA GLU A 44 -12.75 26.95 15.09
C GLU A 44 -13.85 27.66 14.28
N ASN A 45 -14.23 27.10 13.13
CA ASN A 45 -15.24 27.66 12.23
C ASN A 45 -16.64 27.03 12.37
N ALA A 46 -16.92 26.30 13.46
CA ALA A 46 -18.20 25.59 13.64
C ALA A 46 -19.45 26.49 13.61
N SER A 47 -19.35 27.74 14.06
CA SER A 47 -20.46 28.71 14.01
C SER A 47 -20.85 29.06 12.57
N PHE A 48 -19.88 29.24 11.69
CA PHE A 48 -20.10 29.48 10.27
C PHE A 48 -20.73 28.26 9.60
N LEU A 49 -20.22 27.06 9.88
CA LEU A 49 -20.79 25.81 9.35
C LEU A 49 -22.28 25.67 9.69
N ARG A 50 -22.65 25.90 10.95
CA ARG A 50 -24.06 25.88 11.38
C ARG A 50 -24.92 26.91 10.64
N SER A 51 -24.40 28.11 10.43
CA SER A 51 -25.10 29.14 9.65
C SER A 51 -25.34 28.72 8.20
N PHE A 52 -24.36 28.06 7.57
CA PHE A 52 -24.51 27.57 6.20
C PHE A 52 -25.49 26.40 6.11
N PHE A 53 -25.50 25.48 7.09
CA PHE A 53 -26.51 24.42 7.15
C PHE A 53 -27.93 24.96 7.26
N ASN A 54 -28.16 25.98 8.10
CA ASN A 54 -29.47 26.62 8.20
C ASN A 54 -29.86 27.26 6.86
N PHE A 55 -28.95 27.99 6.22
CA PHE A 55 -29.23 28.59 4.91
C PHE A 55 -29.58 27.54 3.84
N ILE A 56 -28.86 26.41 3.79
CA ILE A 56 -29.16 25.32 2.85
C ILE A 56 -30.54 24.73 3.13
N ALA A 57 -30.90 24.53 4.41
CA ALA A 57 -32.22 24.04 4.81
C ALA A 57 -33.33 25.01 4.37
N ASP A 58 -33.18 26.30 4.69
CA ASP A 58 -34.14 27.36 4.35
C ASP A 58 -34.36 27.47 2.83
N ARG A 59 -33.28 27.42 2.02
CA ARG A 59 -33.37 27.44 0.55
C ARG A 59 -34.04 26.20 -0.01
N THR A 60 -33.80 25.04 0.60
CA THR A 60 -34.43 23.78 0.17
C THR A 60 -35.92 23.78 0.48
N GLU A 61 -36.31 24.30 1.65
CA GLU A 61 -37.72 24.51 2.01
C GLU A 61 -38.41 25.45 1.01
N GLU A 62 -37.83 26.63 0.77
CA GLU A 62 -38.36 27.62 -0.18
C GLU A 62 -38.51 27.03 -1.60
N ALA A 63 -37.51 26.29 -2.07
CA ALA A 63 -37.54 25.67 -3.40
C ALA A 63 -38.69 24.66 -3.54
N ARG A 64 -38.95 23.84 -2.50
CA ARG A 64 -40.03 22.85 -2.51
C ARG A 64 -41.41 23.49 -2.39
N GLN A 65 -41.56 24.54 -1.59
CA GLN A 65 -42.83 25.27 -1.45
C GLN A 65 -43.21 26.06 -2.71
N ASN A 66 -42.22 26.55 -3.45
CA ASN A 66 -42.45 27.33 -4.68
C ASN A 66 -42.74 26.46 -5.92
N PHE A 67 -42.43 25.15 -5.88
CA PHE A 67 -42.73 24.26 -6.99
C PHE A 67 -44.19 23.78 -6.91
N GLN A 68 -45.02 24.22 -7.86
CA GLN A 68 -46.46 23.95 -7.87
C GLN A 68 -47.13 24.37 -6.54
N PRO A 69 -47.16 25.67 -6.21
CA PRO A 69 -47.57 26.15 -4.88
C PRO A 69 -49.04 25.87 -4.51
N GLU A 70 -49.86 25.47 -5.50
CA GLU A 70 -51.27 25.08 -5.29
C GLU A 70 -51.41 23.62 -4.82
N ASP A 71 -50.34 22.83 -4.85
CA ASP A 71 -50.37 21.46 -4.35
C ASP A 71 -50.62 21.43 -2.83
N PRO A 72 -51.44 20.50 -2.32
CA PRO A 72 -51.73 20.42 -0.89
C PRO A 72 -50.49 19.98 -0.10
N GLN A 73 -50.45 20.33 1.19
CA GLN A 73 -49.48 19.74 2.10
C GLN A 73 -49.78 18.25 2.31
N PHE A 74 -48.87 17.38 1.89
CA PHE A 74 -48.98 15.93 2.06
C PHE A 74 -48.66 15.46 3.49
N ILE A 75 -47.90 16.27 4.26
CA ILE A 75 -47.56 16.03 5.66
C ILE A 75 -47.94 17.29 6.44
N ASP A 76 -49.07 17.26 7.14
CA ASP A 76 -49.59 18.39 7.91
C ASP A 76 -49.26 18.30 9.41
N ALA A 77 -49.64 19.33 10.16
CA ALA A 77 -49.44 19.41 11.60
C ALA A 77 -50.14 18.27 12.38
N SER A 78 -51.22 17.69 11.85
CA SER A 78 -51.93 16.59 12.49
C SER A 78 -51.16 15.27 12.35
N ILE A 79 -50.58 15.01 11.18
CA ILE A 79 -49.67 13.88 10.95
C ILE A 79 -48.43 14.05 11.84
N GLN A 80 -47.84 15.25 11.87
CA GLN A 80 -46.67 15.54 12.71
C GLN A 80 -46.97 15.35 14.21
N ALA A 81 -48.16 15.73 14.68
CA ALA A 81 -48.57 15.54 16.08
C ALA A 81 -48.95 14.10 16.43
N SER A 82 -49.05 13.19 15.44
CA SER A 82 -49.40 11.79 15.69
C SER A 82 -48.30 11.08 16.49
N SER A 83 -48.70 10.12 17.33
CA SER A 83 -47.76 9.34 18.13
C SER A 83 -46.79 8.53 17.28
N SER A 84 -47.23 7.99 16.14
CA SER A 84 -46.37 7.26 15.21
C SER A 84 -45.29 8.17 14.62
N PHE A 85 -45.65 9.37 14.14
CA PHE A 85 -44.66 10.31 13.59
C PHE A 85 -43.63 10.74 14.64
N GLN A 86 -44.09 11.11 15.84
CA GLN A 86 -43.20 11.52 16.93
C GLN A 86 -42.25 10.40 17.36
N GLN A 87 -42.70 9.14 17.31
CA GLN A 87 -41.84 7.99 17.58
C GLN A 87 -40.76 7.83 16.50
N GLU A 88 -41.10 7.89 15.21
CA GLU A 88 -40.11 7.78 14.13
C GLU A 88 -39.08 8.93 14.16
N ILE A 89 -39.49 10.16 14.50
CA ILE A 89 -38.56 11.30 14.68
C ILE A 89 -37.63 11.07 15.87
N LYS A 90 -38.15 10.52 16.98
CA LYS A 90 -37.33 10.17 18.14
C LYS A 90 -36.32 9.08 17.79
N ASP A 91 -36.74 8.05 17.06
CA ASP A 91 -35.87 6.94 16.66
C ASP A 91 -34.75 7.43 15.72
N LEU A 92 -35.06 8.37 14.81
CA LEU A 92 -34.05 9.06 13.99
C LEU A 92 -33.06 9.87 14.84
N ASP A 93 -33.55 10.68 15.80
CA ASP A 93 -32.71 11.49 16.69
C ASP A 93 -31.77 10.61 17.55
N ASP A 94 -32.29 9.51 18.09
CA ASP A 94 -31.50 8.54 18.85
C ASP A 94 -30.42 7.88 17.97
N ALA A 95 -30.77 7.45 16.75
CA ALA A 95 -29.82 6.85 15.81
C ALA A 95 -28.73 7.83 15.37
N LEU A 96 -29.07 9.11 15.13
CA LEU A 96 -28.10 10.15 14.77
C LEU A 96 -27.16 10.47 15.94
N LYS A 97 -27.67 10.53 17.18
CA LYS A 97 -26.83 10.70 18.38
C LYS A 97 -25.87 9.53 18.57
N GLU A 98 -26.35 8.30 18.39
CA GLU A 98 -25.52 7.11 18.51
C GLU A 98 -24.38 7.12 17.46
N LEU A 99 -24.73 7.38 16.19
CA LEU A 99 -23.76 7.44 15.11
C LEU A 99 -22.73 8.56 15.31
N THR A 100 -23.16 9.76 15.66
CA THR A 100 -22.27 10.92 15.80
C THR A 100 -21.29 10.76 16.96
N VAL A 101 -21.74 10.19 18.09
CA VAL A 101 -20.85 9.83 19.21
C VAL A 101 -19.84 8.78 18.76
N ALA A 102 -20.27 7.70 18.12
CA ALA A 102 -19.38 6.64 17.65
C ALA A 102 -18.32 7.15 16.65
N LEU A 103 -18.73 8.01 15.70
CA LEU A 103 -17.80 8.65 14.77
C LEU A 103 -16.76 9.52 15.51
N SER A 104 -17.17 10.27 16.54
CA SER A 104 -16.26 11.14 17.29
C SER A 104 -15.23 10.39 18.15
N GLU A 105 -15.57 9.18 18.63
CA GLU A 105 -14.71 8.38 19.50
C GLU A 105 -13.82 7.39 18.74
N HIS A 106 -14.21 6.99 17.52
CA HIS A 106 -13.57 5.87 16.82
C HIS A 106 -13.05 6.20 15.42
N SER A 107 -13.30 7.41 14.90
CA SER A 107 -12.75 7.81 13.60
C SER A 107 -11.31 8.30 13.75
N ILE A 108 -10.50 8.04 12.72
CA ILE A 108 -9.16 8.63 12.63
C ILE A 108 -9.29 10.15 12.57
N PRO A 109 -8.53 10.91 13.38
CA PRO A 109 -8.68 12.37 13.46
C PRO A 109 -7.96 13.08 12.31
N PHE A 110 -8.40 12.88 11.07
CA PHE A 110 -7.78 13.45 9.85
C PHE A 110 -7.66 14.97 9.88
N TRP A 111 -8.54 15.66 10.63
CA TRP A 111 -8.50 17.12 10.81
C TRP A 111 -7.30 17.60 11.65
N SER A 112 -6.73 16.73 12.48
CA SER A 112 -5.63 17.07 13.36
C SER A 112 -4.30 17.15 12.60
N PRO A 113 -3.48 18.21 12.76
CA PRO A 113 -2.13 18.26 12.21
C PRO A 113 -1.16 17.20 12.77
N ARG A 114 -1.58 16.41 13.79
CA ARG A 114 -0.86 15.21 14.24
C ARG A 114 -1.01 14.05 13.27
N TYR A 115 -2.02 14.08 12.39
CA TYR A 115 -2.20 13.10 11.33
C TYR A 115 -1.26 13.41 10.16
N ASN A 116 -0.29 12.52 9.91
CA ASN A 116 0.73 12.66 8.88
C ASN A 116 0.98 11.32 8.18
N ALA A 117 -0.11 10.61 7.81
CA ALA A 117 -0.04 9.24 7.31
C ALA A 117 -0.46 9.13 5.83
N HIS A 118 -1.74 8.82 5.55
CA HIS A 118 -2.23 8.68 4.18
C HIS A 118 -2.68 10.02 3.56
N MET A 119 -3.04 9.97 2.28
CA MET A 119 -3.61 11.08 1.48
C MET A 119 -5.05 11.44 1.93
N THR A 120 -5.22 11.74 3.21
CA THR A 120 -6.48 12.09 3.87
C THR A 120 -6.24 13.24 4.84
N TYR A 121 -7.11 14.24 4.78
CA TYR A 121 -7.07 15.42 5.64
C TYR A 121 -8.48 15.98 5.84
N ASP A 122 -8.61 17.06 6.62
CA ASP A 122 -9.86 17.83 6.68
C ASP A 122 -10.30 18.23 5.27
N THR A 123 -11.58 18.02 4.98
CA THR A 123 -12.15 18.39 3.68
C THR A 123 -12.48 19.87 3.67
N SER A 124 -12.35 20.53 2.53
CA SER A 124 -12.72 21.94 2.42
C SER A 124 -14.23 22.12 2.69
N MET A 125 -14.59 23.09 3.52
CA MET A 125 -15.98 23.46 3.79
C MET A 125 -16.76 23.79 2.51
N PRO A 126 -16.21 24.51 1.51
CA PRO A 126 -16.88 24.72 0.22
C PRO A 126 -17.33 23.42 -0.46
N ALA A 127 -16.45 22.41 -0.50
CA ALA A 127 -16.77 21.12 -1.10
C ALA A 127 -17.84 20.37 -0.29
N LEU A 128 -17.69 20.30 1.04
CA LEU A 128 -18.65 19.67 1.94
C LEU A 128 -20.06 20.26 1.78
N LEU A 129 -20.14 21.60 1.77
CA LEU A 129 -21.41 22.32 1.64
C LEU A 129 -22.03 22.15 0.26
N GLY A 130 -21.22 22.15 -0.82
CA GLY A 130 -21.68 21.88 -2.17
C GLY A 130 -22.27 20.47 -2.32
N TYR A 131 -21.60 19.47 -1.72
CA TYR A 131 -22.07 18.09 -1.72
C TYR A 131 -23.41 17.96 -0.97
N LEU A 132 -23.49 18.51 0.25
CA LEU A 132 -24.68 18.44 1.10
C LEU A 132 -25.88 19.13 0.43
N ALA A 133 -25.70 20.35 -0.05
CA ALA A 133 -26.76 21.12 -0.71
C ALA A 133 -27.34 20.37 -1.92
N THR A 134 -26.49 19.68 -2.67
CA THR A 134 -26.91 18.93 -3.87
C THR A 134 -27.59 17.61 -3.53
N THR A 135 -27.18 16.95 -2.44
CA THR A 135 -27.75 15.67 -2.02
C THR A 135 -29.25 15.78 -1.69
N LEU A 136 -29.72 16.96 -1.24
CA LEU A 136 -31.14 17.23 -0.99
C LEU A 136 -32.03 17.21 -2.26
N TYR A 137 -31.41 17.27 -3.43
CA TYR A 137 -32.05 17.12 -4.75
C TYR A 137 -31.73 15.78 -5.43
N ASN A 138 -30.68 15.07 -4.96
CA ASN A 138 -30.25 13.76 -5.43
C ASN A 138 -30.16 13.57 -6.96
N PRO A 139 -29.51 14.49 -7.72
CA PRO A 139 -29.43 14.38 -9.16
C PRO A 139 -28.52 13.24 -9.61
N ASN A 140 -28.89 12.56 -10.70
CA ASN A 140 -28.12 11.45 -11.28
C ASN A 140 -27.50 11.86 -12.62
N ASN A 141 -26.18 12.06 -12.65
CA ASN A 141 -25.44 12.57 -13.80
C ASN A 141 -25.30 11.57 -14.97
N VAL A 142 -25.88 10.37 -14.86
CA VAL A 142 -25.92 9.42 -15.99
C VAL A 142 -26.68 9.98 -17.19
N ALA A 143 -27.77 10.71 -16.94
CA ALA A 143 -28.68 11.25 -17.95
C ALA A 143 -29.05 12.69 -17.62
N THR A 144 -29.05 13.55 -18.64
CA THR A 144 -29.27 15.00 -18.45
C THR A 144 -30.67 15.32 -17.94
N GLU A 145 -31.69 14.58 -18.35
CA GLU A 145 -33.07 14.71 -17.83
C GLU A 145 -33.18 14.51 -16.31
N ALA A 146 -32.29 13.70 -15.71
CA ALA A 146 -32.23 13.45 -14.27
C ALA A 146 -31.27 14.39 -13.53
N SER A 147 -30.59 15.30 -14.25
CA SER A 147 -29.48 16.11 -13.72
C SER A 147 -29.15 17.34 -14.57
N PRO A 148 -30.12 18.14 -15.05
CA PRO A 148 -29.86 19.12 -16.09
C PRO A 148 -28.84 20.19 -15.66
N LEU A 149 -28.85 20.56 -14.39
CA LEU A 149 -27.88 21.49 -13.82
C LEU A 149 -26.52 20.82 -13.55
N THR A 150 -26.52 19.68 -12.84
CA THR A 150 -25.28 19.06 -12.36
C THR A 150 -24.49 18.36 -13.47
N SER A 151 -25.13 17.98 -14.58
CA SER A 151 -24.46 17.53 -15.80
C SER A 151 -23.68 18.67 -16.46
N VAL A 152 -24.25 19.88 -16.52
CA VAL A 152 -23.54 21.07 -17.02
C VAL A 152 -22.38 21.44 -16.10
N ILE A 153 -22.60 21.39 -14.78
CA ILE A 153 -21.53 21.63 -13.79
C ILE A 153 -20.40 20.63 -13.95
N GLU A 154 -20.69 19.35 -14.17
CA GLU A 154 -19.63 18.34 -14.37
C GLU A 154 -18.81 18.61 -15.63
N LYS A 155 -19.44 19.02 -16.74
CA LYS A 155 -18.74 19.45 -17.95
C LYS A 155 -17.83 20.65 -17.68
N GLU A 156 -18.33 21.62 -16.92
CA GLU A 156 -17.53 22.79 -16.51
C GLU A 156 -16.33 22.36 -15.64
N VAL A 157 -16.53 21.49 -14.66
CA VAL A 157 -15.46 20.94 -13.82
C VAL A 157 -14.43 20.19 -14.66
N GLY A 158 -14.87 19.36 -15.60
CA GLY A 158 -13.98 18.67 -16.54
C GLY A 158 -13.08 19.64 -17.33
N LEU A 159 -13.65 20.73 -17.82
CA LEU A 159 -12.90 21.79 -18.52
C LEU A 159 -11.96 22.56 -17.59
N GLN A 160 -12.41 22.90 -16.37
CA GLN A 160 -11.58 23.54 -15.35
C GLN A 160 -10.34 22.69 -15.02
N LEU A 161 -10.52 21.37 -14.88
CA LEU A 161 -9.42 20.45 -14.65
C LEU A 161 -8.48 20.36 -15.87
N CYS A 162 -9.03 20.25 -17.09
CA CYS A 162 -8.25 20.25 -18.33
C CYS A 162 -7.37 21.51 -18.44
N GLU A 163 -7.95 22.69 -18.21
CA GLU A 163 -7.24 23.97 -18.26
C GLU A 163 -6.13 24.05 -17.21
N MET A 164 -6.43 23.68 -15.96
CA MET A 164 -5.44 23.65 -14.88
C MET A 164 -4.27 22.71 -15.22
N LEU A 165 -4.55 21.55 -15.84
CA LEU A 165 -3.54 20.59 -16.28
C LEU A 165 -2.74 21.08 -17.51
N GLY A 166 -3.16 22.18 -18.14
CA GLY A 166 -2.47 22.84 -19.25
C GLY A 166 -2.95 22.42 -20.63
N TYR A 167 -4.08 21.72 -20.73
CA TYR A 167 -4.72 21.48 -22.02
C TYR A 167 -5.35 22.76 -22.57
N ASP A 168 -5.37 22.87 -23.90
CA ASP A 168 -5.88 24.04 -24.59
C ASP A 168 -7.40 23.98 -24.74
N ILE A 169 -8.12 24.58 -23.80
CA ILE A 169 -9.58 24.62 -23.80
C ILE A 169 -10.17 25.65 -24.79
N SER A 170 -9.32 26.43 -25.48
CA SER A 170 -9.75 27.40 -26.49
C SER A 170 -10.12 26.74 -27.83
N ILE A 171 -9.73 25.48 -28.02
CA ILE A 171 -10.14 24.64 -29.14
C ILE A 171 -11.68 24.52 -29.15
N THR A 172 -12.29 24.78 -30.31
CA THR A 172 -13.75 24.76 -30.49
C THR A 172 -14.24 23.64 -31.40
N ASP A 173 -13.34 22.90 -32.05
CA ASP A 173 -13.69 21.73 -32.84
C ASP A 173 -13.90 20.48 -31.95
N SER A 174 -14.16 19.34 -32.59
CA SER A 174 -14.39 18.05 -31.94
C SER A 174 -13.23 17.55 -31.08
N SER A 175 -12.00 18.02 -31.35
CA SER A 175 -10.79 17.65 -30.59
C SER A 175 -10.65 18.39 -29.26
N ARG A 176 -11.55 19.34 -28.95
CA ARG A 176 -11.55 20.10 -27.70
C ARG A 176 -11.32 19.17 -26.50
N PRO A 177 -10.39 19.51 -25.58
CA PRO A 177 -10.14 18.70 -24.39
C PRO A 177 -11.43 18.42 -23.61
N TRP A 178 -11.52 17.23 -23.04
CA TRP A 178 -12.71 16.81 -22.31
C TRP A 178 -12.29 16.09 -21.04
N GLY A 179 -13.01 16.34 -19.94
CA GLY A 179 -12.82 15.60 -18.70
C GLY A 179 -14.14 15.34 -18.00
N HIS A 180 -14.12 14.36 -17.11
CA HIS A 180 -15.27 14.03 -16.26
C HIS A 180 -14.85 13.51 -14.89
N MET A 181 -15.80 13.49 -13.96
CA MET A 181 -15.59 12.94 -12.62
C MET A 181 -15.79 11.43 -12.63
N THR A 182 -14.99 10.71 -11.84
CA THR A 182 -15.19 9.28 -11.56
C THR A 182 -15.37 9.09 -10.06
N CYS A 183 -15.79 7.92 -9.58
CA CYS A 183 -15.80 7.64 -8.15
C CYS A 183 -14.39 7.59 -7.52
N GLY A 184 -13.33 7.50 -8.33
CA GLY A 184 -11.95 7.60 -7.88
C GLY A 184 -10.92 7.26 -8.95
N GLY A 185 -9.66 7.62 -8.72
CA GLY A 185 -8.55 7.43 -9.66
C GLY A 185 -8.28 5.99 -10.10
N SER A 186 -8.73 4.98 -9.33
CA SER A 186 -8.69 3.59 -9.81
C SER A 186 -9.58 3.36 -11.03
N ILE A 187 -10.75 4.00 -11.09
CA ILE A 187 -11.65 3.92 -12.24
C ILE A 187 -11.15 4.81 -13.38
N ALA A 188 -10.63 5.99 -13.08
CA ALA A 188 -9.97 6.83 -14.10
C ALA A 188 -8.80 6.09 -14.79
N ASN A 189 -7.94 5.40 -14.03
CA ASN A 189 -6.87 4.57 -14.61
C ASN A 189 -7.43 3.37 -15.41
N LEU A 190 -8.51 2.75 -14.94
CA LEU A 190 -9.17 1.67 -15.69
C LEU A 190 -9.70 2.17 -17.05
N GLU A 191 -10.34 3.34 -17.06
CA GLU A 191 -10.84 3.99 -18.26
C GLU A 191 -9.69 4.37 -19.21
N SER A 192 -8.55 4.84 -18.69
CA SER A 192 -7.38 5.17 -19.52
C SER A 192 -6.76 3.91 -20.16
N ILE A 193 -6.67 2.80 -19.41
CA ILE A 193 -6.25 1.49 -19.94
C ILE A 193 -7.22 1.02 -21.02
N TRP A 194 -8.53 1.08 -20.75
CA TRP A 194 -9.56 0.65 -21.69
C TRP A 194 -9.50 1.45 -22.99
N THR A 195 -9.32 2.76 -22.87
CA THR A 195 -9.20 3.67 -24.00
C THR A 195 -7.93 3.42 -24.80
N ALA A 196 -6.77 3.29 -24.14
CA ALA A 196 -5.50 2.99 -24.81
C ALA A 196 -5.54 1.63 -25.55
N ARG A 197 -6.21 0.63 -24.97
CA ARG A 197 -6.46 -0.67 -25.60
C ARG A 197 -7.27 -0.50 -26.88
N ASN A 198 -8.40 0.19 -26.80
CA ASN A 198 -9.31 0.35 -27.93
C ASN A 198 -8.69 1.23 -29.04
N LEU A 199 -7.96 2.28 -28.67
CA LEU A 199 -7.17 3.12 -29.57
C LEU A 199 -6.22 2.27 -30.42
N LYS A 200 -5.45 1.38 -29.77
CA LYS A 200 -4.43 0.57 -30.43
C LYS A 200 -4.99 -0.34 -31.52
N PHE A 201 -6.20 -0.86 -31.33
CA PHE A 201 -6.83 -1.82 -32.24
C PHE A 201 -7.84 -1.20 -33.22
N TYR A 202 -8.16 0.09 -33.09
CA TYR A 202 -9.07 0.75 -34.02
C TYR A 202 -8.58 0.67 -35.48
N PRO A 203 -7.29 0.89 -35.82
CA PRO A 203 -6.80 0.77 -37.20
C PRO A 203 -6.92 -0.65 -37.77
N LEU A 204 -6.68 -1.68 -36.95
CA LEU A 204 -6.87 -3.09 -37.35
C LEU A 204 -8.34 -3.41 -37.64
N SER A 205 -9.24 -2.82 -36.85
CA SER A 205 -10.69 -2.93 -37.04
C SER A 205 -11.11 -2.30 -38.37
N LEU A 206 -10.57 -1.11 -38.68
CA LEU A 206 -10.84 -0.43 -39.95
C LEU A 206 -10.26 -1.19 -41.14
N ALA A 207 -9.06 -1.78 -40.99
CA ALA A 207 -8.44 -2.61 -42.02
C ALA A 207 -9.36 -3.77 -42.43
N CYS A 208 -10.07 -4.38 -41.47
CA CYS A 208 -11.09 -5.40 -41.76
C CYS A 208 -12.31 -4.82 -42.48
N ALA A 209 -12.74 -3.60 -42.14
CA ALA A 209 -13.92 -2.96 -42.72
C ALA A 209 -13.71 -2.50 -44.18
N ILE A 210 -12.45 -2.33 -44.61
CA ILE A 210 -12.07 -1.94 -45.99
C ILE A 210 -11.55 -3.11 -46.84
N GLU A 211 -11.63 -4.35 -46.34
CA GLU A 211 -11.31 -5.55 -47.11
C GLU A 211 -12.17 -5.66 -48.37
N GLU A 212 -11.68 -6.40 -49.37
CA GLU A 212 -12.47 -6.67 -50.57
C GLU A 212 -13.78 -7.38 -50.18
N GLY A 213 -14.91 -6.84 -50.63
CA GLY A 213 -16.25 -7.31 -50.25
C GLY A 213 -16.77 -6.80 -48.90
N ALA A 214 -15.99 -6.03 -48.14
CA ALA A 214 -16.43 -5.38 -46.91
C ALA A 214 -17.15 -4.04 -47.19
N PRO A 215 -17.96 -3.51 -46.26
CA PRO A 215 -18.79 -2.33 -46.52
C PRO A 215 -18.04 -1.03 -46.85
N LEU A 216 -16.74 -0.92 -46.48
CA LEU A 216 -15.88 0.22 -46.80
C LEU A 216 -14.84 -0.12 -47.89
N ALA A 217 -15.05 -1.16 -48.71
CA ALA A 217 -14.12 -1.52 -49.78
C ALA A 217 -13.90 -0.38 -50.81
N SER A 218 -14.85 0.54 -50.97
CA SER A 218 -14.79 1.64 -51.95
C SER A 218 -13.68 2.67 -51.67
N ILE A 219 -13.20 2.77 -50.43
CA ILE A 219 -12.12 3.68 -50.02
C ILE A 219 -10.75 3.00 -49.98
N ARG A 220 -10.71 1.67 -50.18
CA ARG A 220 -9.51 0.83 -50.07
C ARG A 220 -8.31 1.37 -50.85
N ASP A 221 -8.55 1.85 -52.06
CA ASP A 221 -7.51 2.33 -52.98
C ASP A 221 -7.34 3.86 -52.97
N LYS A 222 -7.94 4.55 -51.99
CA LYS A 222 -7.99 6.02 -51.92
C LYS A 222 -7.56 6.60 -50.58
N PHE A 223 -7.84 5.91 -49.47
CA PHE A 223 -7.63 6.47 -48.14
C PHE A 223 -6.16 6.43 -47.74
N MET A 224 -5.52 7.61 -47.70
CA MET A 224 -4.12 7.77 -47.33
C MET A 224 -3.99 8.13 -45.84
N VAL A 225 -2.98 7.60 -45.16
CA VAL A 225 -2.67 7.97 -43.76
C VAL A 225 -1.18 8.20 -43.57
N GLU A 226 -0.86 9.12 -42.67
CA GLU A 226 0.51 9.36 -42.23
C GLU A 226 0.90 8.37 -41.12
N LEU A 227 1.97 7.60 -41.34
CA LEU A 227 2.60 6.76 -40.34
C LEU A 227 3.26 7.60 -39.24
N CYS A 228 3.58 6.98 -38.10
CA CYS A 228 4.27 7.73 -37.05
C CYS A 228 5.65 8.27 -37.44
N SER A 229 6.29 7.64 -38.44
CA SER A 229 7.56 8.08 -39.04
C SER A 229 7.43 9.33 -39.91
N GLY A 230 6.21 9.74 -40.27
CA GLY A 230 5.91 10.83 -41.19
C GLY A 230 5.73 10.41 -42.65
N GLU A 231 5.94 9.13 -42.98
CA GLU A 231 5.64 8.60 -44.32
C GLU A 231 4.13 8.49 -44.55
N THR A 232 3.63 8.92 -45.71
CA THR A 232 2.22 8.75 -46.08
C THR A 232 2.06 7.50 -46.95
N LYS A 233 1.15 6.60 -46.57
CA LYS A 233 0.85 5.36 -47.30
C LYS A 233 -0.65 5.17 -47.48
N LEU A 234 -1.02 4.35 -48.44
CA LEU A 234 -2.38 3.87 -48.60
C LEU A 234 -2.75 2.98 -47.40
N PHE A 235 -3.89 3.24 -46.75
CA PHE A 235 -4.29 2.53 -45.54
C PHE A 235 -4.39 1.01 -45.75
N SER A 236 -4.86 0.58 -46.92
CA SER A 236 -4.99 -0.84 -47.28
C SER A 236 -3.65 -1.56 -47.50
N GLN A 237 -2.54 -0.83 -47.61
CA GLN A 237 -1.18 -1.36 -47.75
C GLN A 237 -0.41 -1.39 -46.43
N LEU A 238 -1.03 -0.99 -45.33
CA LEU A 238 -0.39 -1.00 -44.03
C LEU A 238 -0.32 -2.42 -43.47
N GLU A 239 0.86 -2.80 -43.00
CA GLU A 239 1.07 -4.05 -42.28
C GLU A 239 0.56 -3.94 -40.83
N ALA A 240 0.41 -5.07 -40.13
CA ALA A 240 -0.02 -5.09 -38.74
C ALA A 240 0.83 -4.17 -37.84
N TRP A 241 2.15 -4.11 -38.08
CA TRP A 241 3.06 -3.21 -37.37
C TRP A 241 2.76 -1.74 -37.60
N ASP A 242 2.47 -1.34 -38.84
CA ASP A 242 2.14 0.05 -39.18
C ASP A 242 0.81 0.46 -38.54
N LEU A 243 -0.21 -0.41 -38.64
CA LEU A 243 -1.54 -0.19 -38.07
C LEU A 243 -1.49 -0.02 -36.54
N LEU A 244 -0.69 -0.85 -35.86
CA LEU A 244 -0.49 -0.76 -34.40
C LEU A 244 0.34 0.47 -33.97
N ASN A 245 0.99 1.17 -34.89
CA ASN A 245 1.89 2.27 -34.57
C ASN A 245 1.50 3.62 -35.19
N LEU A 246 0.25 3.78 -35.63
CA LEU A 246 -0.27 5.12 -35.93
C LEU A 246 -0.19 6.02 -34.68
N LYS A 247 0.01 7.33 -34.89
CA LYS A 247 -0.03 8.31 -33.79
C LYS A 247 -1.45 8.35 -33.21
N PRO A 248 -1.65 8.54 -31.89
CA PRO A 248 -2.99 8.69 -31.30
C PRO A 248 -3.86 9.69 -32.07
N LYS A 249 -3.31 10.89 -32.36
CA LYS A 249 -3.95 11.93 -33.16
C LYS A 249 -4.41 11.42 -34.54
N THR A 250 -3.55 10.71 -35.27
CA THR A 250 -3.89 10.15 -36.59
C THR A 250 -5.10 9.22 -36.50
N VAL A 251 -5.19 8.39 -35.44
CA VAL A 251 -6.32 7.47 -35.26
C VAL A 251 -7.62 8.22 -34.92
N PHE A 252 -7.55 9.25 -34.07
CA PHE A 252 -8.72 10.06 -33.70
C PHE A 252 -9.32 10.83 -34.88
N GLU A 253 -8.49 11.22 -35.85
CA GLU A 253 -8.92 11.94 -37.05
C GLU A 253 -9.61 11.04 -38.09
N ILE A 254 -9.44 9.71 -38.00
CA ILE A 254 -9.97 8.80 -39.02
C ILE A 254 -11.47 8.97 -39.25
N PRO A 255 -12.37 8.95 -38.24
CA PRO A 255 -13.81 9.08 -38.47
C PRO A 255 -14.18 10.35 -39.23
N GLU A 256 -13.67 11.50 -38.80
CA GLU A 256 -13.92 12.80 -39.45
C GLU A 256 -13.32 12.86 -40.86
N ARG A 257 -12.15 12.26 -41.07
CA ARG A 257 -11.55 12.18 -42.41
C ARG A 257 -12.38 11.31 -43.34
N LEU A 258 -12.94 10.20 -42.84
CA LEU A 258 -13.82 9.36 -43.65
C LEU A 258 -15.11 10.09 -44.04
N GLU A 259 -15.65 10.91 -43.14
CA GLU A 259 -16.80 11.76 -43.43
C GLU A 259 -16.44 12.86 -44.44
N ASN A 260 -15.38 13.62 -44.20
CA ASN A 260 -15.01 14.78 -45.02
C ASN A 260 -14.41 14.42 -46.39
N GLU A 261 -13.69 13.29 -46.52
CA GLU A 261 -13.02 12.89 -47.76
C GLU A 261 -13.88 11.97 -48.64
N PHE A 262 -14.86 11.26 -48.06
CA PHE A 262 -15.62 10.23 -48.76
C PHE A 262 -17.14 10.27 -48.52
N ASP A 263 -17.67 11.29 -47.86
CA ASP A 263 -19.09 11.45 -47.54
C ASP A 263 -19.68 10.26 -46.75
N ILE A 264 -18.85 9.58 -45.95
CA ILE A 264 -19.28 8.46 -45.11
C ILE A 264 -19.93 9.04 -43.85
N SER A 265 -21.25 8.88 -43.72
CA SER A 265 -21.96 9.39 -42.53
C SER A 265 -21.49 8.70 -41.25
N SER A 266 -21.43 9.47 -40.16
CA SER A 266 -21.07 8.98 -38.82
C SER A 266 -21.92 7.78 -38.37
N SER A 267 -23.22 7.78 -38.67
CA SER A 267 -24.17 6.70 -38.37
C SER A 267 -23.87 5.41 -39.15
N PHE A 268 -23.56 5.52 -40.43
CA PHE A 268 -23.16 4.36 -41.24
C PHE A 268 -21.82 3.81 -40.80
N LEU A 269 -20.85 4.70 -40.51
CA LEU A 269 -19.55 4.31 -40.01
C LEU A 269 -19.68 3.58 -38.67
N SER A 270 -20.52 4.04 -37.74
CA SER A 270 -20.72 3.39 -36.44
C SER A 270 -21.32 2.00 -36.62
N ALA A 271 -22.40 1.89 -37.38
CA ALA A 271 -23.07 0.62 -37.63
C ALA A 271 -22.14 -0.40 -38.32
N THR A 272 -21.26 0.08 -39.19
CA THR A 272 -20.28 -0.76 -39.89
C THR A 272 -19.14 -1.18 -38.95
N MET A 273 -18.48 -0.22 -38.29
CA MET A 273 -17.32 -0.45 -37.45
C MET A 273 -17.65 -1.32 -36.24
N ASN A 274 -18.87 -1.24 -35.69
CA ASN A 274 -19.30 -2.08 -34.57
C ASN A 274 -19.10 -3.58 -34.82
N LYS A 275 -19.12 -4.05 -36.06
CA LYS A 275 -18.87 -5.48 -36.38
C LYS A 275 -17.40 -5.88 -36.26
N TYR A 276 -16.48 -4.92 -36.29
CA TYR A 276 -15.03 -5.13 -36.38
C TYR A 276 -14.27 -4.64 -35.14
N LEU A 277 -14.89 -3.76 -34.35
CA LEU A 277 -14.34 -3.21 -33.12
C LEU A 277 -14.09 -4.29 -32.04
N ILE A 278 -12.98 -4.15 -31.31
CA ILE A 278 -12.62 -5.10 -30.23
C ILE A 278 -13.57 -5.06 -29.04
N GLN A 279 -14.36 -3.98 -28.91
CA GLN A 279 -15.46 -3.87 -27.96
C GLN A 279 -16.51 -4.97 -28.19
N ASN A 280 -16.67 -5.45 -29.43
CA ASN A 280 -17.58 -6.53 -29.79
C ASN A 280 -16.86 -7.87 -30.04
N LEU A 281 -15.72 -7.86 -30.73
CA LEU A 281 -15.04 -9.10 -31.12
C LEU A 281 -14.12 -9.67 -30.03
N GLY A 282 -13.60 -8.82 -29.15
CA GLY A 282 -12.41 -9.12 -28.35
C GLY A 282 -11.12 -8.94 -29.16
N LYS A 283 -10.05 -8.48 -28.50
CA LYS A 283 -8.77 -8.16 -29.17
C LYS A 283 -8.10 -9.39 -29.79
N ASP A 284 -8.24 -10.55 -29.16
CA ASP A 284 -7.53 -11.79 -29.56
C ASP A 284 -7.95 -12.27 -30.95
N VAL A 285 -9.18 -11.95 -31.37
CA VAL A 285 -9.69 -12.24 -32.71
C VAL A 285 -8.90 -11.46 -33.77
N LEU A 286 -8.64 -10.18 -33.52
CA LEU A 286 -7.82 -9.36 -34.40
C LEU A 286 -6.34 -9.75 -34.32
N GLU A 287 -5.82 -10.03 -33.12
CA GLU A 287 -4.43 -10.51 -32.97
C GLU A 287 -4.19 -11.77 -33.82
N LYS A 288 -5.10 -12.75 -33.75
CA LYS A 288 -5.03 -13.95 -34.58
C LYS A 288 -5.14 -13.66 -36.07
N LYS A 289 -6.06 -12.78 -36.49
CA LYS A 289 -6.26 -12.43 -37.90
C LYS A 289 -5.03 -11.77 -38.52
N PHE A 290 -4.37 -10.89 -37.78
CA PHE A 290 -3.21 -10.14 -38.24
C PHE A 290 -1.87 -10.80 -37.88
N GLY A 291 -1.88 -12.04 -37.37
CA GLY A 291 -0.65 -12.79 -37.05
C GLY A 291 0.18 -12.17 -35.93
N ILE A 292 -0.44 -11.45 -35.00
CA ILE A 292 0.22 -10.81 -33.86
C ILE A 292 0.46 -11.87 -32.79
N THR A 293 1.70 -12.38 -32.71
CA THR A 293 2.10 -13.42 -31.74
C THR A 293 2.78 -12.87 -30.50
N ASN A 294 3.28 -11.63 -30.56
CA ASN A 294 3.88 -10.92 -29.45
C ASN A 294 2.81 -10.03 -28.77
N PRO A 295 2.38 -10.33 -27.53
CA PRO A 295 1.41 -9.50 -26.83
C PRO A 295 1.88 -8.06 -26.71
N THR A 296 0.96 -7.12 -26.96
CA THR A 296 1.23 -5.68 -26.83
C THR A 296 1.49 -5.33 -25.36
N ARG A 297 2.54 -4.54 -25.08
CA ARG A 297 2.95 -4.17 -23.72
C ARG A 297 2.36 -2.84 -23.26
N TYR A 298 2.27 -2.68 -21.95
CA TYR A 298 1.90 -1.44 -21.27
C TYR A 298 3.00 -1.14 -20.24
N PHE A 299 3.63 0.03 -20.29
CA PHE A 299 4.74 0.34 -19.39
C PHE A 299 4.31 1.31 -18.28
N VAL A 300 4.70 1.03 -17.05
CA VAL A 300 4.37 1.85 -15.87
C VAL A 300 5.60 1.88 -14.94
N GLY A 301 5.87 3.00 -14.26
CA GLY A 301 6.94 3.04 -13.26
C GLY A 301 6.76 1.96 -12.17
N GLY A 302 7.85 1.35 -11.70
CA GLY A 302 7.81 0.22 -10.74
C GLY A 302 7.06 0.53 -9.44
N THR A 303 6.98 1.82 -9.07
CA THR A 303 6.24 2.34 -7.90
C THR A 303 4.74 2.57 -8.16
N LYS A 304 4.20 1.93 -9.21
CA LYS A 304 2.79 2.03 -9.61
C LYS A 304 1.82 1.69 -8.49
N HIS A 305 0.69 2.38 -8.49
CA HIS A 305 -0.47 2.01 -7.70
C HIS A 305 -1.07 0.68 -8.21
N TYR A 306 -1.60 -0.14 -7.30
CA TYR A 306 -2.17 -1.46 -7.62
C TYR A 306 -3.34 -1.43 -8.62
N SER A 307 -3.91 -0.25 -8.90
CA SER A 307 -4.97 -0.09 -9.92
C SER A 307 -4.51 -0.48 -11.33
N TRP A 308 -3.21 -0.38 -11.64
CA TRP A 308 -2.65 -0.72 -12.95
C TRP A 308 -2.74 -2.21 -13.30
N PRO A 309 -2.13 -3.14 -12.52
CA PRO A 309 -2.27 -4.58 -12.79
C PRO A 309 -3.73 -5.05 -12.67
N LYS A 310 -4.50 -4.48 -11.74
CA LYS A 310 -5.94 -4.76 -11.62
C LYS A 310 -6.71 -4.33 -12.87
N GLY A 311 -6.46 -3.14 -13.40
CA GLY A 311 -7.12 -2.62 -14.60
C GLY A 311 -6.77 -3.42 -15.86
N ALA A 312 -5.52 -3.87 -15.99
CA ALA A 312 -5.11 -4.76 -17.06
C ALA A 312 -5.81 -6.13 -17.00
N ALA A 313 -5.98 -6.69 -15.79
CA ALA A 313 -6.75 -7.91 -15.60
C ALA A 313 -8.23 -7.73 -16.00
N ILE A 314 -8.87 -6.65 -15.54
CA ILE A 314 -10.29 -6.34 -15.85
C ILE A 314 -10.51 -6.13 -17.36
N THR A 315 -9.58 -5.47 -18.04
CA THR A 315 -9.68 -5.16 -19.48
C THR A 315 -9.27 -6.32 -20.39
N GLY A 316 -8.91 -7.49 -19.84
CA GLY A 316 -8.47 -8.66 -20.62
C GLY A 316 -7.10 -8.48 -21.29
N ILE A 317 -6.28 -7.54 -20.81
CA ILE A 317 -4.88 -7.40 -21.19
C ILE A 317 -4.02 -8.39 -20.41
N GLY A 318 -4.38 -8.68 -19.14
CA GLY A 318 -3.59 -9.51 -18.22
C GLY A 318 -2.50 -8.71 -17.52
N SER A 319 -2.30 -8.97 -16.23
CA SER A 319 -1.34 -8.24 -15.39
C SER A 319 0.11 -8.37 -15.87
N ASP A 320 0.47 -9.50 -16.47
CA ASP A 320 1.83 -9.78 -16.95
C ASP A 320 2.24 -8.91 -18.14
N ASN A 321 1.28 -8.22 -18.76
CA ASN A 321 1.54 -7.25 -19.83
C ASN A 321 1.67 -5.80 -19.31
N ILE A 322 1.49 -5.58 -18.00
CA ILE A 322 1.97 -4.38 -17.31
C ILE A 322 3.43 -4.61 -16.95
N ILE A 323 4.32 -3.95 -17.69
CA ILE A 323 5.76 -4.08 -17.51
C ILE A 323 6.26 -2.93 -16.65
N ASP A 324 6.93 -3.29 -15.56
CA ASP A 324 7.52 -2.34 -14.65
C ASP A 324 8.77 -1.72 -15.25
N ILE A 325 8.80 -0.39 -15.27
CA ILE A 325 10.01 0.37 -15.57
C ILE A 325 10.76 0.53 -14.24
N PRO A 326 12.04 0.11 -14.15
CA PRO A 326 12.85 0.32 -12.95
C PRO A 326 12.91 1.80 -12.56
N VAL A 327 13.16 2.04 -11.27
CA VAL A 327 13.21 3.39 -10.70
C VAL A 327 14.64 3.82 -10.37
N ASP A 328 14.86 5.13 -10.37
CA ASP A 328 16.07 5.77 -9.87
C ASP A 328 16.13 5.77 -8.34
N ILE A 329 17.23 6.28 -7.78
CA ILE A 329 17.43 6.36 -6.33
C ILE A 329 16.43 7.25 -5.58
N ASN A 330 15.62 8.06 -6.28
CA ASN A 330 14.56 8.89 -5.73
C ASN A 330 13.16 8.26 -5.95
N ALA A 331 13.10 6.99 -6.32
CA ALA A 331 11.87 6.26 -6.60
C ALA A 331 11.05 6.83 -7.78
N ARG A 332 11.71 7.53 -8.71
CA ARG A 332 11.14 8.00 -9.99
C ARG A 332 11.47 7.01 -11.10
N LEU A 333 10.62 6.88 -12.10
CA LEU A 333 10.89 6.10 -13.31
C LEU A 333 12.25 6.46 -13.95
N ASP A 334 13.09 5.46 -14.24
CA ASP A 334 14.37 5.65 -14.93
C ASP A 334 14.16 5.65 -16.46
N ALA A 335 14.24 6.85 -17.07
CA ALA A 335 14.04 7.04 -18.50
C ALA A 335 15.07 6.28 -19.36
N SER A 336 16.27 6.01 -18.85
CA SER A 336 17.29 5.24 -19.57
C SER A 336 16.91 3.75 -19.68
N LYS A 337 16.20 3.23 -18.67
CA LYS A 337 15.69 1.86 -18.67
C LYS A 337 14.47 1.73 -19.56
N LEU A 338 13.59 2.74 -19.56
CA LEU A 338 12.50 2.84 -20.51
C LEU A 338 13.01 2.86 -21.96
N ASP A 339 14.06 3.62 -22.27
CA ASP A 339 14.65 3.66 -23.61
C ASP A 339 15.05 2.26 -24.10
N LYS A 340 15.71 1.46 -23.25
CA LYS A 340 16.08 0.07 -23.57
C LYS A 340 14.86 -0.82 -23.81
N LEU A 341 13.84 -0.74 -22.95
CA LEU A 341 12.61 -1.51 -23.09
C LEU A 341 11.84 -1.17 -24.39
N LEU A 342 11.86 0.09 -24.80
CA LEU A 342 11.28 0.54 -26.07
C LEU A 342 12.10 0.06 -27.28
N GLU A 343 13.44 0.07 -27.17
CA GLU A 343 14.33 -0.48 -28.20
C GLU A 343 14.09 -1.97 -28.43
N GLU A 344 13.93 -2.74 -27.35
CA GLU A 344 13.54 -4.17 -27.42
C GLU A 344 12.20 -4.35 -28.13
N CYS A 345 11.19 -3.54 -27.78
CA CYS A 345 9.88 -3.61 -28.41
C CYS A 345 9.94 -3.28 -29.91
N LEU A 346 10.74 -2.29 -30.30
CA LEU A 346 10.96 -1.95 -31.71
C LEU A 346 11.62 -3.12 -32.47
N ASN A 347 12.69 -3.71 -31.90
CA ASN A 347 13.45 -4.79 -32.52
C ASN A 347 12.62 -6.08 -32.66
N GLU A 348 11.78 -6.40 -31.67
CA GLU A 348 10.92 -7.59 -31.65
C GLU A 348 9.57 -7.38 -32.35
N LYS A 349 9.32 -6.20 -32.93
CA LYS A 349 8.00 -5.79 -33.45
C LYS A 349 6.87 -6.04 -32.45
N ARG A 350 7.10 -5.72 -31.18
CA ARG A 350 6.10 -5.79 -30.10
C ARG A 350 5.51 -4.40 -29.88
N ALA A 351 4.21 -4.26 -30.10
CA ALA A 351 3.55 -2.96 -29.96
C ALA A 351 3.44 -2.53 -28.49
N VAL A 352 3.24 -1.23 -28.28
CA VAL A 352 3.08 -0.62 -26.95
C VAL A 352 1.76 0.15 -26.90
N TYR A 353 0.89 -0.20 -25.96
CA TYR A 353 -0.38 0.52 -25.72
C TYR A 353 -0.10 1.95 -25.27
N ALA A 354 0.55 2.06 -24.10
CA ALA A 354 0.89 3.32 -23.49
C ALA A 354 2.12 3.20 -22.58
N VAL A 355 2.71 4.35 -22.28
CA VAL A 355 3.67 4.55 -21.20
C VAL A 355 3.02 5.46 -20.16
N VAL A 356 3.12 5.07 -18.89
CA VAL A 356 2.58 5.84 -17.75
C VAL A 356 3.71 6.54 -17.02
N ALA A 357 3.57 7.86 -16.86
CA ALA A 357 4.35 8.62 -15.90
C ALA A 357 3.52 8.85 -14.64
N ILE A 358 4.04 8.48 -13.48
CA ILE A 358 3.43 8.69 -12.18
C ILE A 358 3.80 10.08 -11.69
N MET A 359 2.81 10.94 -11.56
CA MET A 359 2.98 12.34 -11.18
C MET A 359 2.61 12.49 -9.71
N GLY A 360 3.50 12.02 -8.83
CA GLY A 360 3.28 11.95 -7.39
C GLY A 360 2.95 10.52 -6.94
N SER A 361 3.98 9.69 -6.78
CA SER A 361 3.83 8.29 -6.37
C SER A 361 3.22 8.13 -4.98
N THR A 362 2.50 7.04 -4.74
CA THR A 362 1.69 6.84 -3.52
C THR A 362 2.53 6.84 -2.24
N GLU A 363 3.71 6.25 -2.31
CA GLU A 363 4.56 6.00 -1.15
C GLU A 363 5.66 7.07 -0.95
N HIS A 364 5.99 7.86 -1.98
CA HIS A 364 7.14 8.76 -1.95
C HIS A 364 6.83 10.17 -2.45
N GLY A 365 5.65 10.39 -3.03
CA GLY A 365 5.30 11.64 -3.70
C GLY A 365 6.22 11.95 -4.87
N ALA A 366 6.93 10.95 -5.41
CA ALA A 366 7.93 11.11 -6.45
C ALA A 366 7.26 11.49 -7.78
N VAL A 367 7.90 12.39 -8.53
CA VAL A 367 7.39 12.85 -9.84
C VAL A 367 8.27 12.32 -10.96
N ASP A 368 7.70 11.45 -11.79
CA ASP A 368 8.39 10.83 -12.90
C ASP A 368 8.83 11.86 -13.96
N PRO A 369 9.91 11.57 -14.71
CA PRO A 369 10.44 12.44 -15.76
C PRO A 369 9.56 12.41 -17.02
N LEU A 370 8.34 12.96 -16.94
CA LEU A 370 7.36 13.01 -18.04
C LEU A 370 7.90 13.70 -19.29
N LYS A 371 8.75 14.72 -19.13
CA LYS A 371 9.45 15.35 -20.26
C LYS A 371 10.26 14.33 -21.06
N ASP A 372 11.05 13.50 -20.38
CA ASP A 372 11.90 12.49 -21.00
C ASP A 372 11.04 11.39 -21.65
N VAL A 373 9.94 10.98 -21.02
CA VAL A 373 8.95 10.05 -21.64
C VAL A 373 8.37 10.62 -22.93
N TRP A 374 8.04 11.92 -22.94
CA TRP A 374 7.56 12.61 -24.13
C TRP A 374 8.62 12.70 -25.23
N GLU A 375 9.88 13.00 -24.88
CA GLU A 375 11.00 13.02 -25.82
C GLU A 375 11.29 11.62 -26.40
N LEU A 376 11.20 10.57 -25.58
CA LEU A 376 11.32 9.18 -26.04
C LEU A 376 10.20 8.81 -27.01
N ARG A 377 8.94 9.20 -26.77
CA ARG A 377 7.87 9.01 -27.75
C ARG A 377 8.23 9.66 -29.08
N ASN A 378 8.71 10.90 -29.08
CA ASN A 378 9.09 11.61 -30.30
C ASN A 378 10.29 10.94 -31.01
N LYS A 379 11.25 10.41 -30.26
CA LYS A 379 12.38 9.62 -30.79
C LYS A 379 11.87 8.36 -31.49
N TYR A 380 11.07 7.55 -30.81
CA TYR A 380 10.60 6.25 -31.32
C TYR A 380 9.58 6.37 -32.45
N GLN A 381 8.76 7.43 -32.48
CA GLN A 381 7.83 7.66 -33.60
C GLN A 381 8.58 7.81 -34.93
N LYS A 382 9.73 8.50 -34.93
CA LYS A 382 10.61 8.60 -36.11
C LYS A 382 11.16 7.26 -36.56
N LEU A 383 11.24 6.28 -35.65
CA LEU A 383 11.73 4.92 -35.90
C LEU A 383 10.59 3.92 -36.20
N GLY A 384 9.33 4.36 -36.20
CA GLY A 384 8.18 3.50 -36.51
C GLY A 384 7.47 2.87 -35.30
N LEU A 385 7.75 3.29 -34.07
CA LEU A 385 7.07 2.84 -32.85
C LEU A 385 6.30 4.01 -32.20
N SER A 386 5.01 3.83 -31.91
CA SER A 386 4.14 4.85 -31.32
C SER A 386 3.30 4.28 -30.18
N PHE A 387 3.07 5.10 -29.16
CA PHE A 387 2.32 4.74 -27.96
C PHE A 387 1.60 5.97 -27.39
N ALA A 388 0.53 5.72 -26.63
CA ALA A 388 -0.11 6.76 -25.84
C ALA A 388 0.73 7.11 -24.60
N ILE A 389 0.64 8.36 -24.12
CA ILE A 389 1.18 8.75 -22.82
C ILE A 389 0.01 9.00 -21.89
N HIS A 390 -0.01 8.30 -20.76
CA HIS A 390 -0.91 8.60 -19.66
C HIS A 390 -0.11 9.17 -18.50
N ALA A 391 -0.60 10.24 -17.88
CA ALA A 391 -0.05 10.72 -16.62
C ALA A 391 -0.97 10.33 -15.47
N ASP A 392 -0.48 9.48 -14.57
CA ASP A 392 -1.18 9.17 -13.32
C ASP A 392 -0.90 10.31 -12.33
N ALA A 393 -1.71 11.37 -12.42
CA ALA A 393 -1.62 12.54 -11.57
C ALA A 393 -2.73 12.54 -10.51
N ALA A 394 -3.18 11.35 -10.07
CA ALA A 394 -4.18 11.23 -9.03
C ALA A 394 -3.82 12.08 -7.81
N TRP A 395 -2.55 12.03 -7.38
CA TRP A 395 -2.02 12.89 -6.33
C TRP A 395 -1.47 14.22 -6.85
N GLY A 396 -0.62 14.23 -7.88
CA GLY A 396 0.10 15.43 -8.28
C GLY A 396 -0.68 16.44 -9.13
N GLY A 397 -1.88 16.09 -9.58
CA GLY A 397 -2.63 16.88 -10.55
C GLY A 397 -2.97 18.29 -10.06
N TYR A 398 -3.48 18.44 -8.83
CA TYR A 398 -3.80 19.78 -8.30
C TYR A 398 -2.57 20.64 -8.03
N PHE A 399 -1.38 20.05 -7.84
CA PHE A 399 -0.15 20.82 -7.65
C PHE A 399 0.23 21.66 -8.88
N THR A 400 -0.35 21.37 -10.05
CA THR A 400 -0.23 22.24 -11.23
C THR A 400 -0.79 23.65 -11.00
N SER A 401 -1.69 23.86 -10.03
CA SER A 401 -2.19 25.19 -9.66
C SER A 401 -1.07 26.13 -9.19
N LEU A 402 0.05 25.61 -8.69
CA LEU A 402 1.26 26.37 -8.36
C LEU A 402 1.90 27.04 -9.60
N LEU A 403 1.60 26.54 -10.80
CA LEU A 403 2.11 27.04 -12.07
C LEU A 403 1.13 27.96 -12.80
N ARG A 404 -0.11 28.08 -12.31
CA ARG A 404 -1.18 28.81 -13.01
C ARG A 404 -1.38 30.21 -12.43
N GLU A 405 -1.41 31.18 -13.34
CA GLU A 405 -1.76 32.56 -13.04
C GLU A 405 -3.27 32.71 -12.84
N GLU A 406 -3.67 33.71 -12.07
CA GLU A 406 -5.08 34.05 -11.88
C GLU A 406 -5.63 34.71 -13.15
N GLN A 407 -6.53 34.03 -13.85
CA GLN A 407 -7.05 34.52 -15.13
C GLN A 407 -8.12 35.62 -14.99
N GLN A 408 -8.75 35.79 -13.82
CA GLN A 408 -9.77 36.84 -13.60
C GLN A 408 -9.51 37.64 -12.32
N VAL A 409 -9.02 38.88 -12.48
CA VAL A 409 -8.91 39.90 -11.43
C VAL A 409 -10.31 40.47 -11.14
N GLY A 410 -11.18 39.68 -10.51
CA GLY A 410 -12.62 39.99 -10.41
C GLY A 410 -13.20 40.09 -9.01
N ARG A 411 -12.50 39.64 -7.98
CA ARG A 411 -12.99 39.71 -6.60
C ARG A 411 -12.06 40.63 -5.84
N GLY A 412 -12.59 41.66 -5.19
CA GLY A 412 -11.87 42.61 -4.34
C GLY A 412 -11.24 41.94 -3.10
N ALA A 413 -10.50 40.86 -3.30
CA ALA A 413 -9.64 40.25 -2.32
C ALA A 413 -8.69 41.35 -1.82
N PRO A 414 -8.44 41.41 -0.50
CA PRO A 414 -7.44 42.33 0.05
C PRO A 414 -6.14 42.18 -0.75
N VAL A 415 -5.58 43.31 -1.17
CA VAL A 415 -4.27 43.33 -1.82
C VAL A 415 -3.29 42.75 -0.81
N ASP A 416 -2.66 41.64 -1.17
CA ASP A 416 -1.57 41.06 -0.39
C ASP A 416 -0.48 42.12 -0.22
N GLN A 417 -0.26 42.56 1.01
CA GLN A 417 0.74 43.59 1.34
C GLN A 417 2.18 43.06 1.28
N GLY A 418 2.39 41.84 0.79
CA GLY A 418 3.71 41.29 0.49
C GLY A 418 4.37 40.55 1.66
N ASN A 419 3.61 40.21 2.71
CA ASN A 419 4.13 39.39 3.79
C ASN A 419 4.25 37.93 3.33
N LYS A 420 5.45 37.49 2.97
CA LYS A 420 5.75 36.12 2.52
C LYS A 420 5.76 35.14 3.70
N TYR A 421 4.62 34.76 4.27
CA TYR A 421 4.61 33.94 5.49
C TYR A 421 5.06 32.49 5.26
N VAL A 422 4.60 31.86 4.18
CA VAL A 422 4.85 30.44 3.85
C VAL A 422 4.70 30.31 2.32
N PRO A 423 5.66 29.77 1.56
CA PRO A 423 6.22 30.41 0.36
C PRO A 423 5.57 30.13 -1.02
N GLU A 424 5.80 31.07 -1.96
CA GLU A 424 5.52 31.00 -3.42
C GLU A 424 6.52 30.12 -4.21
N LEU A 425 7.23 29.21 -3.53
CA LEU A 425 8.50 28.65 -4.00
C LEU A 425 8.61 27.13 -3.85
N ALA A 426 7.50 26.44 -3.61
CA ALA A 426 7.50 25.06 -3.10
C ALA A 426 8.07 23.99 -4.06
N LEU A 427 7.99 24.19 -5.38
CA LEU A 427 8.40 23.16 -6.34
C LEU A 427 9.90 23.24 -6.66
N SER A 428 10.57 22.09 -6.61
CA SER A 428 11.90 21.91 -7.20
C SER A 428 11.86 22.17 -8.72
N ASN A 429 13.03 22.45 -9.32
CA ASN A 429 13.12 22.66 -10.78
C ASN A 429 12.69 21.41 -11.57
N HIS A 430 13.02 20.21 -11.06
CA HIS A 430 12.56 18.95 -11.62
C HIS A 430 11.04 18.89 -11.62
N THR A 431 10.42 18.97 -10.44
CA THR A 431 8.96 18.86 -10.28
C THR A 431 8.21 19.89 -11.12
N ARG A 432 8.65 21.14 -11.10
CA ARG A 432 8.08 22.22 -11.92
C ARG A 432 8.10 21.87 -13.41
N THR A 433 9.23 21.37 -13.90
CA THR A 433 9.40 20.99 -15.31
C THR A 433 8.42 19.87 -15.67
N GLN A 434 8.33 18.82 -14.86
CA GLN A 434 7.49 17.66 -15.18
C GLN A 434 6.00 18.01 -15.10
N LEU A 435 5.57 18.82 -14.12
CA LEU A 435 4.18 19.29 -14.03
C LEU A 435 3.79 20.19 -15.22
N ASP A 436 4.68 21.01 -15.76
CA ASP A 436 4.39 21.78 -16.98
C ASP A 436 4.26 20.89 -18.23
N HIS A 437 4.84 19.69 -18.21
CA HIS A 437 4.77 18.73 -19.33
C HIS A 437 3.50 17.88 -19.32
N LEU A 438 2.65 17.97 -18.28
CA LEU A 438 1.34 17.30 -18.24
C LEU A 438 0.49 17.57 -19.49
N LYS A 439 0.57 18.80 -20.04
CA LYS A 439 -0.12 19.20 -21.28
C LYS A 439 0.17 18.34 -22.50
N TYR A 440 1.23 17.53 -22.48
CA TYR A 440 1.62 16.64 -23.59
C TYR A 440 1.17 15.19 -23.43
N ALA A 441 0.67 14.79 -22.25
CA ALA A 441 0.04 13.50 -22.04
C ALA A 441 -1.28 13.43 -22.82
N ASP A 442 -1.63 12.27 -23.36
CA ASP A 442 -2.87 12.07 -24.11
C ASP A 442 -4.08 11.95 -23.17
N SER A 443 -3.84 11.45 -21.95
CA SER A 443 -4.82 11.43 -20.86
C SER A 443 -4.15 11.62 -19.50
N ILE A 444 -4.88 12.18 -18.54
CA ILE A 444 -4.41 12.45 -17.18
C ILE A 444 -5.48 12.02 -16.17
N THR A 445 -5.12 11.13 -15.26
CA THR A 445 -5.93 10.88 -14.05
C THR A 445 -5.64 11.95 -13.02
N ILE A 446 -6.67 12.44 -12.31
CA ILE A 446 -6.56 13.41 -11.22
C ILE A 446 -7.61 13.15 -10.16
N ASP A 447 -7.27 13.22 -8.87
CA ASP A 447 -8.24 12.98 -7.79
C ASP A 447 -8.55 14.24 -6.98
N PRO A 448 -9.71 14.87 -7.20
CA PRO A 448 -10.26 15.88 -6.29
C PRO A 448 -10.31 15.44 -4.82
N HIS A 449 -10.60 14.16 -4.55
CA HIS A 449 -10.67 13.63 -3.17
C HIS A 449 -9.31 13.40 -2.49
N LYS A 450 -8.20 13.67 -3.19
CA LYS A 450 -6.83 13.62 -2.66
C LYS A 450 -6.34 15.04 -2.40
N SER A 451 -5.45 15.56 -3.24
CA SER A 451 -4.87 16.91 -3.15
C SER A 451 -5.86 18.03 -3.47
N GLY A 452 -7.07 17.70 -3.92
CA GLY A 452 -8.17 18.65 -4.10
C GLY A 452 -8.95 18.96 -2.82
N TYR A 453 -8.71 18.25 -1.70
CA TYR A 453 -9.41 18.46 -0.42
C TYR A 453 -10.94 18.35 -0.53
N ILE A 454 -11.42 17.51 -1.45
CA ILE A 454 -12.84 17.26 -1.68
C ILE A 454 -13.24 15.96 -0.96
N PRO A 455 -14.44 15.85 -0.37
CA PRO A 455 -14.88 14.59 0.22
C PRO A 455 -14.91 13.45 -0.82
N TYR A 456 -14.60 12.24 -0.38
CA TYR A 456 -14.87 11.03 -1.15
C TYR A 456 -16.39 10.88 -1.41
N PRO A 457 -16.81 10.32 -2.56
CA PRO A 457 -15.99 9.95 -3.71
C PRO A 457 -15.73 11.14 -4.66
N GLY A 458 -14.53 11.21 -5.25
CA GLY A 458 -14.18 12.23 -6.23
C GLY A 458 -12.84 11.97 -6.93
N GLY A 459 -12.86 11.19 -7.99
CA GLY A 459 -11.78 11.07 -8.97
C GLY A 459 -12.09 11.82 -10.27
N GLY A 460 -11.17 11.78 -11.23
CA GLY A 460 -11.35 12.44 -12.52
C GLY A 460 -10.38 11.95 -13.58
N LEU A 461 -10.83 12.03 -14.84
CA LEU A 461 -10.04 11.70 -16.02
C LEU A 461 -10.19 12.82 -17.04
N CYS A 462 -9.06 13.31 -17.55
CA CYS A 462 -9.00 14.34 -18.59
C CYS A 462 -8.33 13.76 -19.84
N TYR A 463 -8.92 13.98 -21.00
CA TYR A 463 -8.36 13.66 -22.31
C TYR A 463 -7.88 14.95 -22.99
N ARG A 464 -6.67 14.90 -23.55
CA ARG A 464 -6.13 16.02 -24.33
C ARG A 464 -6.93 16.27 -25.59
N ASP A 465 -7.33 15.19 -26.25
CA ASP A 465 -8.22 15.20 -27.40
C ASP A 465 -9.56 14.59 -26.96
N GLY A 466 -10.61 15.41 -26.92
CA GLY A 466 -11.90 14.99 -26.39
C GLY A 466 -12.53 13.81 -27.14
N ARG A 467 -12.13 13.55 -28.40
CA ARG A 467 -12.63 12.43 -29.20
C ARG A 467 -12.21 11.07 -28.63
N MET A 468 -11.17 11.04 -27.81
CA MET A 468 -10.68 9.85 -27.13
C MET A 468 -11.76 9.19 -26.26
N ARG A 469 -12.72 9.95 -25.73
CA ARG A 469 -13.87 9.44 -24.95
C ARG A 469 -14.81 8.51 -25.73
N PHE A 470 -14.84 8.59 -27.06
CA PHE A 470 -15.73 7.73 -27.87
C PHE A 470 -15.19 6.31 -28.00
N LEU A 471 -13.90 6.09 -27.74
CA LEU A 471 -13.30 4.76 -27.81
C LEU A 471 -13.84 3.80 -26.74
N VAL A 472 -14.44 4.29 -25.66
CA VAL A 472 -15.12 3.47 -24.66
C VAL A 472 -16.61 3.27 -24.98
N THR A 473 -17.04 3.67 -26.18
CA THR A 473 -18.41 3.54 -26.67
C THR A 473 -18.48 2.75 -27.98
N TRP A 474 -19.68 2.61 -28.52
CA TRP A 474 -19.96 2.10 -29.88
C TRP A 474 -20.40 3.20 -30.85
N LEU A 475 -20.15 4.47 -30.49
CA LEU A 475 -20.59 5.67 -31.19
C LEU A 475 -19.38 6.37 -31.84
N ASN A 476 -19.61 7.10 -32.94
CA ASN A 476 -18.58 7.93 -33.59
C ASN A 476 -18.75 9.43 -33.24
N PRO A 477 -17.67 10.24 -33.32
CA PRO A 477 -17.65 11.64 -32.89
C PRO A 477 -18.65 12.63 -33.54
N ASP A 478 -19.40 12.26 -34.57
CA ASP A 478 -20.28 13.18 -35.32
C ASP A 478 -21.77 12.78 -35.34
N VAL A 479 -22.20 11.77 -34.57
CA VAL A 479 -23.64 11.45 -34.42
C VAL A 479 -24.35 12.46 -33.48
N TYR A 480 -23.60 13.36 -32.83
CA TYR A 480 -24.10 14.22 -31.75
C TYR A 480 -23.74 15.70 -31.93
N LYS A 481 -23.69 16.19 -33.18
CA LYS A 481 -23.69 17.64 -33.45
C LYS A 481 -25.15 18.14 -33.48
N ASP A 482 -25.48 18.98 -32.51
CA ASP A 482 -26.48 20.06 -32.60
C ASP A 482 -27.98 19.74 -32.71
N SER A 483 -28.50 18.58 -32.25
CA SER A 483 -29.97 18.39 -32.22
C SER A 483 -30.68 18.46 -30.86
N ASP A 484 -30.04 18.25 -29.71
CA ASP A 484 -30.65 18.51 -28.40
C ASP A 484 -29.56 18.72 -27.34
N GLY A 485 -29.74 19.66 -26.40
CA GLY A 485 -28.76 20.06 -25.37
C GLY A 485 -28.37 18.99 -24.32
N ASP A 486 -28.42 17.71 -24.64
CA ASP A 486 -28.37 16.56 -23.72
C ASP A 486 -27.23 15.57 -24.06
N GLU A 487 -25.97 15.89 -23.73
CA GLU A 487 -25.01 14.78 -23.50
C GLU A 487 -25.08 14.38 -22.03
N GLY A 488 -25.63 13.18 -21.77
CA GLY A 488 -25.50 12.52 -20.47
C GLY A 488 -24.05 12.13 -20.21
N MET A 489 -23.55 12.38 -19.00
CA MET A 489 -22.14 12.13 -18.67
C MET A 489 -21.83 10.64 -18.44
N GLY A 490 -22.85 9.79 -18.27
CA GLY A 490 -22.70 8.39 -17.90
C GLY A 490 -22.39 7.41 -19.04
N VAL A 491 -22.21 7.87 -20.28
CA VAL A 491 -21.97 6.98 -21.44
C VAL A 491 -20.48 6.89 -21.80
N TYR A 492 -19.65 7.81 -21.31
CA TYR A 492 -18.26 8.01 -21.73
C TYR A 492 -17.24 7.45 -20.72
N GLY A 493 -17.64 6.44 -19.94
CA GLY A 493 -16.82 5.85 -18.89
C GLY A 493 -17.31 4.46 -18.48
N VAL A 494 -16.74 3.94 -17.39
CA VAL A 494 -17.09 2.62 -16.82
C VAL A 494 -18.37 2.68 -15.99
N GLU A 495 -18.61 3.82 -15.33
CA GLU A 495 -19.70 4.01 -14.40
C GLU A 495 -21.03 4.34 -15.10
N GLY A 496 -22.15 3.95 -14.50
CA GLY A 496 -23.50 4.33 -14.94
C GLY A 496 -24.06 5.47 -14.08
N SER A 497 -25.00 5.14 -13.17
CA SER A 497 -25.51 6.09 -12.18
C SER A 497 -24.38 6.68 -11.35
N LYS A 498 -24.33 8.01 -11.25
CA LYS A 498 -23.29 8.75 -10.54
C LYS A 498 -23.86 10.02 -9.89
N PRO A 499 -23.42 10.36 -8.66
CA PRO A 499 -24.02 11.45 -7.91
C PRO A 499 -23.62 12.80 -8.52
N GLY A 500 -24.60 13.63 -8.90
CA GLY A 500 -24.32 15.01 -9.30
C GLY A 500 -23.74 15.87 -8.17
N ALA A 501 -23.83 15.41 -6.91
CA ALA A 501 -23.24 16.06 -5.75
C ALA A 501 -21.70 16.10 -5.78
N SER A 502 -21.03 15.09 -6.34
CA SER A 502 -19.56 15.04 -6.42
C SER A 502 -18.98 16.15 -7.32
N PRO A 503 -19.41 16.33 -8.59
CA PRO A 503 -18.96 17.45 -9.40
C PRO A 503 -19.37 18.82 -8.83
N VAL A 504 -20.52 18.95 -8.14
CA VAL A 504 -20.87 20.22 -7.48
C VAL A 504 -19.91 20.54 -6.33
N ALA A 505 -19.50 19.55 -5.53
CA ALA A 505 -18.50 19.73 -4.50
C ALA A 505 -17.18 20.27 -5.10
N ALA A 506 -16.74 19.69 -6.23
CA ALA A 506 -15.60 20.20 -7.00
C ALA A 506 -15.80 21.63 -7.48
N TRP A 507 -16.92 21.91 -8.12
CA TRP A 507 -17.22 23.23 -8.65
C TRP A 507 -17.23 24.32 -7.58
N VAL A 508 -17.91 24.10 -6.44
CA VAL A 508 -17.94 25.08 -5.34
C VAL A 508 -16.54 25.29 -4.78
N SER A 509 -15.76 24.22 -4.61
CA SER A 509 -14.37 24.32 -4.15
C SER A 509 -13.50 25.10 -5.13
N HIS A 510 -13.54 24.77 -6.43
CA HIS A 510 -12.79 25.48 -7.47
C HIS A 510 -13.18 26.96 -7.55
N ARG A 511 -14.46 27.28 -7.37
CA ARG A 511 -14.98 28.65 -7.42
C ARG A 511 -14.62 29.49 -6.19
N VAL A 512 -14.43 28.87 -5.03
CA VAL A 512 -14.08 29.57 -3.77
C VAL A 512 -12.58 29.66 -3.58
N ILE A 513 -11.87 28.54 -3.77
CA ILE A 513 -10.43 28.44 -3.56
C ILE A 513 -9.66 28.96 -4.77
N GLY A 514 -10.03 28.53 -5.98
CA GLY A 514 -9.39 28.91 -7.24
C GLY A 514 -8.28 27.96 -7.68
N LEU A 515 -8.31 27.50 -8.94
CA LEU A 515 -7.31 26.59 -9.55
C LEU A 515 -6.04 27.32 -10.03
N HIS A 516 -5.48 28.19 -9.19
CA HIS A 516 -4.34 29.03 -9.51
C HIS A 516 -3.45 29.27 -8.28
N LYS A 517 -2.32 29.99 -8.48
CA LYS A 517 -1.30 30.21 -7.45
C LYS A 517 -1.81 30.89 -6.17
N ASN A 518 -2.82 31.77 -6.30
CA ASN A 518 -3.45 32.49 -5.17
C ASN A 518 -4.58 31.71 -4.49
N GLY A 519 -4.83 30.47 -4.94
CA GLY A 519 -5.89 29.58 -4.46
C GLY A 519 -5.31 28.25 -3.99
N TYR A 520 -5.61 27.17 -4.72
CA TYR A 520 -5.06 25.83 -4.46
C TYR A 520 -3.53 25.84 -4.46
N GLY A 521 -2.89 26.70 -5.27
CA GLY A 521 -1.43 26.85 -5.24
C GLY A 521 -0.90 27.33 -3.88
N SER A 522 -1.61 28.25 -3.22
CA SER A 522 -1.25 28.69 -1.87
C SER A 522 -1.47 27.56 -0.86
N LEU A 523 -2.62 26.88 -0.92
CA LEU A 523 -2.95 25.75 -0.04
C LEU A 523 -1.89 24.64 -0.12
N LEU A 524 -1.61 24.17 -1.33
CA LEU A 524 -0.64 23.10 -1.56
C LEU A 524 0.79 23.55 -1.30
N GLY A 525 1.13 24.81 -1.59
CA GLY A 525 2.44 25.39 -1.26
C GLY A 525 2.72 25.41 0.25
N GLU A 526 1.71 25.72 1.06
CA GLU A 526 1.81 25.67 2.53
C GLU A 526 1.90 24.24 3.07
N ALA A 527 1.15 23.30 2.49
CA ALA A 527 1.26 21.88 2.83
C ALA A 527 2.65 21.32 2.45
N MET A 528 3.19 21.67 1.27
CA MET A 528 4.55 21.28 0.86
C MET A 528 5.61 21.84 1.79
N PHE A 529 5.53 23.12 2.14
CA PHE A 529 6.46 23.71 3.08
C PHE A 529 6.40 23.04 4.46
N SER A 530 5.19 22.72 4.92
CA SER A 530 4.97 21.92 6.14
C SER A 530 5.63 20.55 6.04
N CYS A 531 5.51 19.89 4.88
CA CYS A 531 6.19 18.64 4.58
C CYS A 531 7.71 18.76 4.66
N THR A 532 8.29 19.80 4.06
CA THR A 532 9.74 20.04 4.11
C THR A 532 10.20 20.38 5.53
N LYS A 533 9.43 21.14 6.30
CA LYS A 533 9.72 21.37 7.73
C LYS A 533 9.73 20.05 8.52
N MET A 534 8.80 19.15 8.25
CA MET A 534 8.84 17.81 8.86
C MET A 534 10.07 17.01 8.42
N TYR A 535 10.39 17.02 7.13
CA TYR A 535 11.61 16.40 6.58
C TYR A 535 12.89 16.89 7.26
N THR A 536 13.01 18.20 7.52
CA THR A 536 14.19 18.76 8.19
C THR A 536 14.36 18.25 9.62
N ASN A 537 13.26 17.89 10.30
CA ASN A 537 13.34 17.20 11.59
C ASN A 537 13.90 15.79 11.39
N TRP A 538 13.41 15.02 10.41
CA TRP A 538 13.91 13.67 10.13
C TRP A 538 15.41 13.63 9.81
N VAL A 539 15.91 14.56 9.01
CA VAL A 539 17.34 14.66 8.61
C VAL A 539 18.27 14.92 9.80
N THR A 540 17.79 15.61 10.82
CA THR A 540 18.62 16.14 11.92
C THR A 540 18.38 15.44 13.26
N MET A 541 17.36 14.57 13.34
CA MET A 541 16.85 13.98 14.57
C MET A 541 17.88 13.15 15.34
N ASP A 542 18.74 12.46 14.61
CA ASP A 542 19.76 11.51 15.07
C ASP A 542 21.13 12.15 15.29
N MET A 543 21.35 13.42 14.90
CA MET A 543 22.68 14.05 14.95
C MET A 543 23.33 14.02 16.34
N ASP A 544 22.53 14.25 17.38
CA ASP A 544 22.97 14.28 18.77
C ASP A 544 22.43 13.04 19.54
N ASP A 545 21.99 11.99 18.83
CA ASP A 545 21.40 10.80 19.44
C ASP A 545 22.39 9.63 19.48
N PRO A 546 22.65 9.03 20.65
CA PRO A 546 23.58 7.93 20.77
C PRO A 546 23.02 6.59 20.28
N ASN A 547 21.71 6.47 20.04
CA ASN A 547 21.05 5.18 19.78
C ASN A 547 20.24 5.17 18.48
N LEU A 548 19.48 6.22 18.19
CA LEU A 548 18.60 6.30 17.03
C LEU A 548 19.36 6.77 15.78
N ILE A 549 19.02 6.18 14.64
CA ILE A 549 19.45 6.61 13.30
C ILE A 549 18.18 6.81 12.47
N VAL A 550 18.09 7.94 11.76
CA VAL A 550 16.96 8.25 10.87
C VAL A 550 17.51 8.66 9.51
N VAL A 551 17.09 7.96 8.45
CA VAL A 551 17.56 8.24 7.09
C VAL A 551 16.37 8.41 6.16
N PRO A 552 16.12 9.65 5.68
CA PRO A 552 15.14 9.90 4.64
C PRO A 552 15.55 9.32 3.29
N LEU A 553 14.57 8.86 2.50
CA LEU A 553 14.80 8.38 1.13
C LEU A 553 15.47 9.45 0.27
N ASN A 554 14.91 10.65 0.26
CA ASN A 554 15.49 11.78 -0.45
C ASN A 554 16.70 12.30 0.34
N ALA A 555 17.88 12.32 -0.28
CA ALA A 555 19.10 12.85 0.31
C ALA A 555 19.10 14.39 0.33
N ILE A 556 19.77 14.98 1.33
CA ILE A 556 20.07 16.42 1.31
C ILE A 556 21.03 16.76 0.16
N PRO A 557 21.07 18.00 -0.35
CA PRO A 557 21.90 18.36 -1.50
C PRO A 557 23.36 17.97 -1.39
N ALA A 558 24.02 18.18 -0.25
CA ALA A 558 25.41 17.78 -0.07
C ALA A 558 25.62 16.26 -0.21
N GLU A 559 24.69 15.46 0.29
CA GLU A 559 24.75 14.00 0.19
C GLU A 559 24.46 13.53 -1.23
N ARG A 560 23.43 14.10 -1.88
CA ARG A 560 23.09 13.85 -3.29
C ARG A 560 24.25 14.17 -4.23
N ASP A 561 24.97 15.25 -3.96
CA ASP A 561 26.09 15.73 -4.77
C ASP A 561 27.42 15.01 -4.45
N GLY A 562 27.40 13.99 -3.58
CA GLY A 562 28.55 13.16 -3.24
C GLY A 562 29.65 13.92 -2.48
N LYS A 563 29.28 14.90 -1.65
CA LYS A 563 30.21 15.68 -0.82
C LYS A 563 30.84 14.82 0.29
N SER A 564 31.90 15.34 0.94
CA SER A 564 32.56 14.61 2.03
C SER A 564 31.64 14.46 3.25
N PRO A 565 31.86 13.45 4.11
CA PRO A 565 31.08 13.29 5.35
C PRO A 565 31.07 14.55 6.23
N GLU A 566 32.18 15.30 6.28
CA GLU A 566 32.28 16.56 7.03
C GLU A 566 31.42 17.67 6.40
N GLU A 567 31.33 17.73 5.07
CA GLU A 567 30.48 18.69 4.37
C GLU A 567 28.98 18.35 4.55
N ILE A 568 28.63 17.07 4.47
CA ILE A 568 27.28 16.57 4.74
C ILE A 568 26.87 16.94 6.17
N GLN A 569 27.74 16.67 7.15
CA GLN A 569 27.48 17.01 8.55
C GLN A 569 27.29 18.53 8.75
N LYS A 570 28.11 19.37 8.11
CA LYS A 570 27.96 20.84 8.15
C LYS A 570 26.63 21.31 7.57
N GLU A 571 26.15 20.67 6.49
CA GLU A 571 24.83 21.00 5.94
C GLU A 571 23.71 20.60 6.89
N ARG A 572 23.80 19.43 7.55
CA ARG A 572 22.86 19.00 8.59
C ARG A 572 22.84 19.97 9.79
N GLU A 573 24.00 20.41 10.26
CA GLU A 573 24.13 21.45 11.29
C GLU A 573 23.45 22.75 10.86
N TYR A 574 23.69 23.19 9.62
CA TYR A 574 23.04 24.37 9.07
C TYR A 574 21.52 24.23 9.01
N ILE A 575 21.00 23.06 8.59
CA ILE A 575 19.56 22.77 8.57
C ILE A 575 18.97 22.86 9.99
N ARG A 576 19.60 22.22 10.97
CA ARG A 576 19.15 22.23 12.38
C ARG A 576 19.06 23.66 12.92
N ASP A 577 20.11 24.44 12.68
CA ASP A 577 20.30 25.74 13.34
C ASP A 577 19.55 26.88 12.61
N HIS A 578 19.39 26.80 11.29
CA HIS A 578 18.77 27.86 10.49
C HIS A 578 17.37 27.55 9.95
N ILE A 579 16.91 26.29 9.98
CA ILE A 579 15.63 25.88 9.38
C ILE A 579 14.71 25.24 10.41
N VAL A 580 15.13 24.18 11.11
CA VAL A 580 14.24 23.35 11.96
C VAL A 580 13.53 24.20 13.01
N ASN A 581 14.29 24.96 13.81
CA ASN A 581 13.75 25.72 14.94
C ASN A 581 13.41 27.17 14.61
N ARG A 582 13.50 27.58 13.34
CA ARG A 582 13.31 28.97 12.93
C ARG A 582 11.83 29.28 12.65
N PRO A 583 11.28 30.39 13.21
CA PRO A 583 9.94 30.86 12.87
C PRO A 583 9.79 31.14 11.37
N ASN A 584 8.61 30.87 10.81
CA ASN A 584 8.36 30.97 9.37
C ASN A 584 8.75 32.34 8.79
N LEU A 585 8.37 33.44 9.44
CA LEU A 585 8.66 34.81 8.96
C LEU A 585 10.16 35.15 8.92
N GLU A 586 10.95 34.54 9.79
CA GLU A 586 12.39 34.72 9.77
C GLU A 586 13.03 33.82 8.70
N LEU A 587 12.53 32.59 8.55
CA LEU A 587 13.02 31.62 7.59
C LEU A 587 12.79 32.09 6.14
N VAL A 588 11.58 32.56 5.81
CA VAL A 588 11.24 33.09 4.48
C VAL A 588 12.02 34.34 4.08
N SER A 589 12.62 35.04 5.05
CA SER A 589 13.48 36.20 4.82
C SER A 589 14.96 35.82 4.62
N ASP A 590 15.31 34.54 4.80
CA ASP A 590 16.65 34.01 4.59
C ASP A 590 16.74 33.30 3.24
N ASP A 591 17.25 34.02 2.23
CA ASP A 591 17.35 33.52 0.86
C ASP A 591 18.17 32.23 0.75
N LYS A 592 19.22 32.08 1.58
CA LYS A 592 20.08 30.88 1.56
C LYS A 592 19.34 29.68 2.15
N ALA A 593 18.70 29.85 3.30
CA ALA A 593 17.89 28.79 3.91
C ALA A 593 16.71 28.41 3.01
N MET A 594 16.05 29.39 2.39
CA MET A 594 14.95 29.14 1.45
C MET A 594 15.39 28.49 0.14
N ALA A 595 16.62 28.73 -0.34
CA ALA A 595 17.15 27.97 -1.47
C ALA A 595 17.28 26.48 -1.11
N LEU A 596 17.81 26.18 0.08
CA LEU A 596 17.95 24.82 0.57
C LEU A 596 16.59 24.13 0.78
N VAL A 597 15.59 24.83 1.34
CA VAL A 597 14.21 24.32 1.51
C VAL A 597 13.61 23.82 0.19
N ARG A 598 13.92 24.44 -0.96
CA ARG A 598 13.36 24.03 -2.27
C ARG A 598 13.98 22.77 -2.85
N GLU A 599 15.14 22.37 -2.34
CA GLU A 599 15.87 21.20 -2.81
C GLU A 599 15.77 19.99 -1.86
N MET A 600 14.99 20.12 -0.79
CA MET A 600 14.90 19.14 0.29
C MET A 600 13.50 18.50 0.40
N GLY A 601 13.49 17.22 0.73
CA GLY A 601 12.27 16.43 0.94
C GLY A 601 11.75 15.78 -0.34
N SER A 602 10.52 15.26 -0.22
CA SER A 602 9.77 14.67 -1.33
C SER A 602 9.43 15.70 -2.42
N ASP A 603 9.25 15.22 -3.65
CA ASP A 603 8.82 16.06 -4.77
C ASP A 603 7.44 16.69 -4.52
N LEU A 604 6.51 15.93 -3.91
CA LEU A 604 5.11 16.34 -3.66
C LEU A 604 4.58 15.79 -2.32
N SER A 605 4.97 16.43 -1.21
CA SER A 605 4.33 16.31 0.11
C SER A 605 4.23 14.89 0.75
N ILE A 606 5.11 13.95 0.39
CA ILE A 606 5.13 12.60 0.98
C ILE A 606 6.56 12.17 1.30
N ASN A 607 7.01 12.43 2.53
CA ASN A 607 8.36 12.06 2.95
C ASN A 607 8.42 10.57 3.31
N ALA A 608 9.37 9.84 2.73
CA ALA A 608 9.67 8.48 3.12
C ALA A 608 11.02 8.42 3.85
N PHE A 609 11.12 7.61 4.90
CA PHE A 609 12.32 7.46 5.71
C PHE A 609 12.37 6.12 6.44
N ALA A 610 13.56 5.68 6.83
CA ALA A 610 13.74 4.48 7.63
C ALA A 610 14.50 4.80 8.92
N CYS A 611 14.18 4.07 9.98
CA CYS A 611 14.89 4.12 11.24
C CYS A 611 15.82 2.90 11.41
N ASN A 612 16.94 3.13 12.07
CA ASN A 612 17.85 2.08 12.53
C ASN A 612 18.37 2.45 13.92
N PHE A 613 19.17 1.58 14.52
CA PHE A 613 19.66 1.77 15.87
C PHE A 613 21.11 1.34 16.04
N ARG A 614 21.74 1.79 17.11
CA ARG A 614 23.04 1.32 17.56
C ARG A 614 22.88 0.24 18.62
N LEU A 615 23.70 -0.80 18.53
CA LEU A 615 23.80 -1.88 19.50
C LEU A 615 24.43 -1.37 20.81
N ALA A 616 24.38 -2.18 21.87
CA ALA A 616 24.92 -1.82 23.18
C ALA A 616 26.44 -1.51 23.17
N ASN A 617 27.17 -2.00 22.17
CA ASN A 617 28.60 -1.72 21.96
C ASN A 617 28.86 -0.40 21.18
N GLY A 618 27.80 0.32 20.76
CA GLY A 618 27.87 1.56 19.99
C GLY A 618 27.94 1.37 18.46
N GLU A 619 28.07 0.14 17.98
CA GLU A 619 28.07 -0.17 16.54
C GLU A 619 26.67 -0.03 15.95
N ILE A 620 26.59 0.31 14.66
CA ILE A 620 25.32 0.37 13.94
C ILE A 620 24.80 -1.05 13.73
N ASN A 621 23.51 -1.30 13.98
CA ASN A 621 22.87 -2.53 13.54
C ASN A 621 22.99 -2.67 12.01
N GLN A 622 23.59 -3.76 11.54
CA GLN A 622 23.74 -4.05 10.12
C GLN A 622 22.65 -4.98 9.57
N ASP A 623 21.80 -5.55 10.43
CA ASP A 623 20.76 -6.50 10.03
C ASP A 623 19.48 -5.78 9.57
N VAL A 624 19.08 -6.03 8.31
CA VAL A 624 17.86 -5.45 7.70
C VAL A 624 16.60 -5.90 8.43
N VAL A 625 16.53 -7.16 8.89
CA VAL A 625 15.36 -7.71 9.61
C VAL A 625 15.16 -7.00 10.95
N GLU A 626 16.25 -6.64 11.64
CA GLU A 626 16.18 -5.90 12.90
C GLU A 626 15.80 -4.43 12.70
N SER A 627 16.24 -3.81 11.60
CA SER A 627 15.76 -2.48 11.22
C SER A 627 14.27 -2.52 10.85
N ASN A 628 13.82 -3.52 10.09
CA ASN A 628 12.41 -3.71 9.76
C ASN A 628 11.55 -3.93 11.01
N TYR A 629 12.04 -4.69 11.98
CA TYR A 629 11.38 -4.88 13.28
C TYR A 629 11.18 -3.53 13.99
N LEU A 630 12.23 -2.69 14.08
CA LEU A 630 12.10 -1.35 14.68
C LEU A 630 11.06 -0.49 13.95
N ASN A 631 11.12 -0.39 12.62
CA ASN A 631 10.19 0.42 11.83
C ASN A 631 8.74 -0.07 11.98
N THR A 632 8.52 -1.39 11.91
CA THR A 632 7.19 -2.00 12.11
C THR A 632 6.63 -1.69 13.48
N ARG A 633 7.45 -1.83 14.54
CA ARG A 633 7.04 -1.53 15.93
C ARG A 633 6.71 -0.06 16.14
N ILE A 634 7.49 0.85 15.56
CA ILE A 634 7.18 2.29 15.56
C ILE A 634 5.85 2.54 14.85
N TYR A 635 5.64 1.95 13.67
CA TYR A 635 4.39 2.08 12.92
C TYR A 635 3.18 1.59 13.73
N GLU A 636 3.23 0.40 14.33
CA GLU A 636 2.14 -0.14 15.17
C GLU A 636 1.80 0.80 16.35
N ARG A 637 2.82 1.41 16.98
CA ARG A 637 2.63 2.40 18.05
C ARG A 637 2.02 3.72 17.57
N LEU A 638 2.25 4.08 16.31
CA LEU A 638 1.84 5.35 15.69
C LEU A 638 0.75 5.17 14.61
N SER A 639 0.02 4.07 14.65
CA SER A 639 -1.10 3.81 13.76
C SER A 639 -2.20 3.05 14.49
N VAL A 640 -3.36 2.95 13.83
CA VAL A 640 -4.49 2.12 14.25
C VAL A 640 -4.53 0.95 13.27
N THR A 641 -4.12 -0.22 13.75
CA THR A 641 -4.03 -1.46 12.96
C THR A 641 -5.05 -2.50 13.39
N LYS A 642 -5.54 -2.38 14.63
CA LYS A 642 -6.52 -3.27 15.25
C LYS A 642 -7.72 -2.48 15.73
N ILE A 643 -8.86 -3.14 15.89
CA ILE A 643 -10.11 -2.47 16.27
C ILE A 643 -10.17 -2.09 17.75
N GLU A 644 -9.30 -2.73 18.54
CA GLU A 644 -9.06 -2.45 19.95
C GLU A 644 -8.13 -1.26 20.16
N ASP A 645 -7.42 -0.80 19.13
CA ASP A 645 -6.52 0.35 19.23
C ASP A 645 -7.30 1.62 19.56
N ASN A 646 -6.80 2.36 20.54
CA ASN A 646 -7.37 3.64 20.96
C ASN A 646 -6.65 4.80 20.27
N ILE A 647 -7.39 5.62 19.51
CA ILE A 647 -6.86 6.79 18.82
C ILE A 647 -6.24 7.83 19.76
N PHE A 648 -6.71 7.90 21.01
CA PHE A 648 -6.25 8.91 21.98
C PHE A 648 -4.89 8.59 22.59
N ASP A 649 -4.43 7.34 22.49
CA ASP A 649 -3.11 6.91 22.98
C ASP A 649 -2.01 7.15 21.93
N LYS A 650 -2.37 7.56 20.71
CA LYS A 650 -1.47 7.78 19.58
C LYS A 650 -1.06 9.27 19.54
N PRO A 651 0.22 9.62 19.78
CA PRO A 651 0.64 11.01 19.78
C PRO A 651 0.76 11.59 18.36
N LEU A 652 0.98 10.75 17.35
CA LEU A 652 0.88 11.12 15.94
C LEU A 652 0.46 9.91 15.13
N PHE A 653 0.12 10.14 13.86
CA PHE A 653 -0.18 9.08 12.91
C PHE A 653 0.81 9.09 11.76
N ILE A 654 1.38 7.92 11.46
CA ILE A 654 2.27 7.68 10.33
C ILE A 654 1.82 6.44 9.56
N MET A 655 2.24 6.28 8.31
CA MET A 655 2.05 5.02 7.59
C MET A 655 3.38 4.29 7.40
N SER A 656 3.32 3.04 6.99
CA SER A 656 4.49 2.24 6.65
C SER A 656 4.25 1.48 5.35
N THR A 657 5.32 1.22 4.63
CA THR A 657 5.32 0.46 3.39
C THR A 657 6.62 -0.33 3.26
N CYS A 658 6.67 -1.27 2.33
CA CYS A 658 7.83 -2.11 2.09
C CYS A 658 8.49 -1.77 0.75
N MET A 659 9.78 -1.44 0.77
CA MET A 659 10.61 -1.34 -0.43
C MET A 659 11.08 -2.73 -0.85
N GLU A 660 10.25 -3.40 -1.64
CA GLU A 660 10.59 -4.70 -2.22
C GLU A 660 11.88 -4.63 -3.06
N GLN A 661 12.89 -5.42 -2.70
CA GLN A 661 14.21 -5.41 -3.34
C GLN A 661 14.12 -5.63 -4.86
N LYS A 662 13.19 -6.47 -5.31
CA LYS A 662 12.97 -6.78 -6.74
C LYS A 662 12.32 -5.63 -7.53
N VAL A 663 11.68 -4.67 -6.85
CA VAL A 663 10.96 -3.56 -7.49
C VAL A 663 11.82 -2.29 -7.47
N TYR A 664 12.46 -2.02 -6.32
CA TYR A 664 13.23 -0.80 -6.10
C TYR A 664 14.71 -0.96 -6.45
N GLU A 665 15.24 -2.17 -6.48
CA GLU A 665 16.63 -2.49 -6.87
C GLU A 665 17.66 -1.52 -6.24
N GLU A 666 18.33 -0.71 -7.08
CA GLU A 666 19.33 0.28 -6.69
C GLU A 666 18.80 1.33 -5.71
N CYS A 667 17.53 1.71 -5.78
CA CYS A 667 16.92 2.66 -4.86
C CYS A 667 16.89 2.10 -3.42
N CYS A 668 16.49 0.84 -3.27
CA CYS A 668 16.48 0.16 -1.96
C CYS A 668 17.91 -0.05 -1.44
N ASN A 669 18.84 -0.49 -2.29
CA ASN A 669 20.25 -0.66 -1.95
C ASN A 669 20.89 0.66 -1.49
N HIS A 670 20.58 1.75 -2.18
CA HIS A 670 21.08 3.08 -1.82
C HIS A 670 20.60 3.53 -0.44
N LEU A 671 19.30 3.34 -0.14
CA LEU A 671 18.75 3.67 1.17
C LEU A 671 19.33 2.79 2.29
N LYS A 672 19.42 1.47 2.09
CA LYS A 672 20.06 0.55 3.05
C LYS A 672 21.49 0.93 3.38
N LYS A 673 22.28 1.27 2.35
CA LYS A 673 23.67 1.73 2.51
C LYS A 673 23.75 2.98 3.38
N ARG A 674 22.86 3.96 3.16
CA ARG A 674 22.79 5.19 3.96
C ARG A 674 22.33 4.92 5.40
N LEU A 675 21.41 3.97 5.58
CA LEU A 675 20.91 3.52 6.88
C LEU A 675 21.93 2.69 7.67
N GLY A 676 22.96 2.16 7.00
CA GLY A 676 24.00 1.34 7.60
C GLY A 676 23.66 -0.15 7.74
N VAL A 677 22.64 -0.62 7.01
CA VAL A 677 22.23 -2.04 6.98
C VAL A 677 22.74 -2.73 5.71
N ILE A 678 22.96 -4.04 5.79
CA ILE A 678 23.53 -4.86 4.72
C ILE A 678 22.66 -6.10 4.51
N GLY A 679 22.17 -6.28 3.27
CA GLY A 679 21.44 -7.49 2.88
C GLY A 679 20.46 -7.29 1.72
N GLU A 680 20.03 -8.40 1.14
CA GLU A 680 19.12 -8.46 -0.03
C GLU A 680 17.63 -8.60 0.35
N GLN A 681 17.31 -8.53 1.65
CA GLN A 681 15.95 -8.57 2.18
C GLN A 681 15.19 -7.29 1.81
N ASP A 682 13.86 -7.34 1.74
CA ASP A 682 13.07 -6.11 1.54
C ASP A 682 13.22 -5.17 2.75
N LEU A 683 13.08 -3.86 2.55
CA LEU A 683 13.25 -2.84 3.61
C LEU A 683 11.91 -2.19 3.96
N ASP A 684 11.49 -2.28 5.22
CA ASP A 684 10.31 -1.59 5.71
C ASP A 684 10.65 -0.14 6.05
N ILE A 685 9.87 0.78 5.50
CA ILE A 685 10.05 2.22 5.68
C ILE A 685 8.80 2.84 6.30
N LEU A 686 8.99 4.00 6.89
CA LEU A 686 7.94 4.86 7.41
C LEU A 686 7.67 5.98 6.41
N VAL A 687 6.40 6.37 6.27
CA VAL A 687 6.00 7.40 5.33
C VAL A 687 5.09 8.43 6.00
N ASN A 688 5.41 9.67 5.70
CA ASN A 688 4.81 10.88 6.23
C ASN A 688 4.19 11.69 5.07
N CYS A 689 2.89 11.51 4.80
CA CYS A 689 2.14 12.42 3.93
C CYS A 689 1.69 13.65 4.70
N VAL A 690 2.00 14.85 4.21
CA VAL A 690 1.60 16.12 4.83
C VAL A 690 0.65 16.89 3.92
N MET A 691 -0.62 16.86 4.28
CA MET A 691 -1.67 17.67 3.66
C MET A 691 -2.04 18.90 4.49
N SER A 692 -1.66 18.93 5.77
CA SER A 692 -2.01 20.02 6.67
C SER A 692 -1.18 21.27 6.36
N PRO A 693 -1.80 22.43 6.14
CA PRO A 693 -1.11 23.71 6.02
C PRO A 693 -0.84 24.37 7.38
N PHE A 694 -1.33 23.81 8.49
CA PHE A 694 -1.24 24.41 9.83
C PHE A 694 -0.07 23.99 10.74
N PRO A 695 0.75 22.95 10.49
CA PRO A 695 1.66 22.42 11.51
C PRO A 695 2.91 23.28 11.73
N THR A 696 3.17 24.27 10.88
CA THR A 696 4.36 25.14 11.02
C THR A 696 4.14 26.32 11.96
N VAL A 697 2.88 26.56 12.37
CA VAL A 697 2.52 27.53 13.41
C VAL A 697 3.14 27.12 14.74
N ALA A 698 3.73 28.09 15.45
CA ALA A 698 4.26 27.90 16.81
C ALA A 698 5.25 26.73 16.98
N ASN A 699 5.99 26.37 15.93
CA ASN A 699 6.95 25.25 15.92
C ASN A 699 6.31 23.87 16.23
N PHE A 700 5.04 23.67 15.88
CA PHE A 700 4.32 22.42 16.20
C PHE A 700 4.92 21.18 15.53
N THR A 701 5.52 21.31 14.33
CA THR A 701 6.28 20.22 13.68
C THR A 701 7.37 19.64 14.59
N LYS A 702 8.04 20.47 15.41
CA LYS A 702 9.07 20.00 16.35
C LYS A 702 8.46 19.16 17.47
N SER A 703 7.30 19.55 17.99
CA SER A 703 6.58 18.76 19.00
C SER A 703 6.19 17.38 18.46
N VAL A 704 5.72 17.30 17.20
CA VAL A 704 5.39 16.02 16.55
C VAL A 704 6.66 15.17 16.39
N ALA A 705 7.78 15.77 16.00
CA ALA A 705 9.05 15.07 15.88
C ALA A 705 9.59 14.56 17.23
N ASP A 706 9.41 15.32 18.31
CA ASP A 706 9.81 14.91 19.66
C ASP A 706 8.96 13.74 20.18
N ASP A 707 7.65 13.78 19.93
CA ASP A 707 6.75 12.68 20.26
C ASP A 707 7.14 11.40 19.48
N PHE A 708 7.49 11.52 18.20
CA PHE A 708 8.03 10.41 17.41
C PHE A 708 9.32 9.85 18.01
N LYS A 709 10.29 10.74 18.31
CA LYS A 709 11.60 10.36 18.84
C LYS A 709 11.47 9.57 20.15
N LYS A 710 10.55 9.99 21.03
CA LYS A 710 10.23 9.28 22.27
C LYS A 710 9.78 7.85 22.01
N ILE A 711 8.83 7.65 21.08
CA ILE A 711 8.32 6.31 20.74
C ILE A 711 9.43 5.45 20.12
N ALA A 712 10.25 6.03 19.24
CA ALA A 712 11.39 5.33 18.66
C ALA A 712 12.37 4.84 19.74
N HIS A 713 12.67 5.66 20.76
CA HIS A 713 13.51 5.24 21.88
C HIS A 713 12.89 4.11 22.71
N GLU A 714 11.59 4.17 22.98
CA GLU A 714 10.86 3.10 23.67
C GLU A 714 10.98 1.75 22.93
N GLU A 715 10.84 1.76 21.60
CA GLU A 715 10.96 0.52 20.80
C GLU A 715 12.42 0.09 20.56
N ILE A 716 13.39 1.01 20.56
CA ILE A 716 14.83 0.67 20.54
C ILE A 716 15.22 -0.15 21.76
N HIS A 717 14.65 0.11 22.95
CA HIS A 717 14.91 -0.71 24.13
C HIS A 717 14.56 -2.19 23.91
N LYS A 718 13.46 -2.47 23.18
CA LYS A 718 13.09 -3.83 22.80
C LYS A 718 14.05 -4.41 21.77
N CYS A 719 14.49 -3.62 20.81
CA CYS A 719 15.50 -4.04 19.82
C CYS A 719 16.85 -4.35 20.47
N LEU A 720 17.27 -3.57 21.46
CA LEU A 720 18.48 -3.82 22.25
C LEU A 720 18.35 -5.09 23.08
N PHE A 721 17.23 -5.29 23.76
CA PHE A 721 16.95 -6.54 24.46
C PHE A 721 17.09 -7.74 23.52
N ARG A 722 16.47 -7.65 22.33
CA ARG A 722 16.45 -8.67 21.27
C ARG A 722 17.83 -9.02 20.69
N ASN A 723 18.77 -8.07 20.69
CA ASN A 723 20.07 -8.21 20.01
C ASN A 723 21.28 -8.19 20.96
N THR A 724 21.08 -8.13 22.27
CA THR A 724 22.19 -8.17 23.24
C THR A 724 22.41 -9.59 23.74
N ILE A 725 23.61 -10.12 23.56
CA ILE A 725 23.99 -11.42 24.10
C ILE A 725 24.27 -11.29 25.60
N THR A 726 23.48 -11.96 26.42
CA THR A 726 23.63 -12.01 27.88
C THR A 726 23.82 -13.45 28.39
N GLU A 727 24.05 -13.60 29.69
CA GLU A 727 23.86 -14.90 30.34
C GLU A 727 22.36 -15.22 30.36
N ASP A 728 22.00 -16.48 30.09
CA ASP A 728 20.62 -16.95 29.98
C ASP A 728 20.52 -18.46 30.23
N ASP A 729 19.29 -18.97 30.38
CA ASP A 729 19.04 -20.38 30.69
C ASP A 729 18.71 -21.22 29.46
N PHE A 730 19.71 -21.95 28.95
CA PHE A 730 19.54 -22.75 27.74
C PHE A 730 18.79 -24.06 28.02
N ARG A 731 17.96 -24.48 27.08
CA ARG A 731 17.25 -25.76 27.09
C ARG A 731 17.54 -26.52 25.80
N PHE A 732 17.76 -27.82 25.97
CA PHE A 732 18.06 -28.72 24.87
C PHE A 732 17.11 -29.92 24.89
N VAL A 733 16.56 -30.30 23.75
CA VAL A 733 15.84 -31.57 23.60
C VAL A 733 16.83 -32.72 23.76
N LEU A 734 16.53 -33.65 24.68
CA LEU A 734 17.36 -34.82 24.94
C LEU A 734 16.94 -35.99 24.03
N GLN A 735 17.90 -36.50 23.25
CA GLN A 735 17.74 -37.64 22.34
C GLN A 735 18.72 -38.76 22.70
N GLY A 736 18.32 -40.00 22.43
CA GLY A 736 19.17 -41.18 22.57
C GLY A 736 19.21 -41.76 23.99
N THR A 737 18.85 -43.04 24.13
CA THR A 737 18.89 -43.76 25.42
C THR A 737 20.19 -44.54 25.60
N ASP A 738 20.90 -44.82 24.53
CA ASP A 738 22.23 -45.44 24.55
C ASP A 738 23.32 -44.39 24.80
N LYS A 739 23.32 -43.30 24.04
CA LYS A 739 24.23 -42.15 24.15
C LYS A 739 23.44 -40.85 24.02
N PRO A 740 23.66 -39.86 24.92
CA PRO A 740 22.87 -38.63 24.88
C PRO A 740 23.34 -37.65 23.80
N TYR A 741 22.36 -37.12 23.07
CA TYR A 741 22.49 -36.01 22.14
C TYR A 741 21.52 -34.89 22.54
N LEU A 742 21.94 -33.65 22.34
CA LEU A 742 21.22 -32.44 22.77
C LEU A 742 21.00 -31.53 21.57
N THR A 743 19.75 -31.13 21.30
CA THR A 743 19.45 -30.08 20.31
C THR A 743 18.90 -28.84 20.99
N LEU A 744 19.50 -27.68 20.75
CA LEU A 744 19.07 -26.42 21.35
C LEU A 744 17.64 -26.06 20.91
N LEU A 745 16.86 -25.42 21.78
CA LEU A 745 15.64 -24.71 21.41
C LEU A 745 16.01 -23.35 20.79
N PRO A 746 15.98 -23.21 19.45
CA PRO A 746 16.43 -22.00 18.78
C PRO A 746 15.33 -20.94 18.76
N MET A 747 15.73 -19.68 18.55
CA MET A 747 14.83 -18.60 18.16
C MET A 747 15.48 -17.76 17.06
N PHE A 748 14.76 -17.45 15.98
CA PHE A 748 15.22 -16.47 14.99
C PHE A 748 15.31 -15.06 15.59
N ASN A 749 14.55 -14.86 16.65
CA ASN A 749 14.11 -13.55 17.11
C ASN A 749 14.79 -13.08 18.39
N MET A 750 15.82 -13.80 18.86
CA MET A 750 16.48 -13.48 20.13
C MET A 750 17.95 -13.89 20.03
N ALA A 751 18.88 -12.93 20.06
CA ALA A 751 20.30 -13.16 19.79
C ALA A 751 20.93 -14.31 20.60
N ASN A 752 20.55 -14.46 21.88
CA ASN A 752 21.00 -15.58 22.73
C ASN A 752 20.73 -16.96 22.09
N TYR A 753 19.64 -17.10 21.32
CA TYR A 753 19.12 -18.36 20.80
C TYR A 753 19.21 -18.47 19.27
N ARG A 754 19.92 -17.56 18.59
CA ARG A 754 20.11 -17.58 17.12
C ARG A 754 21.13 -18.63 16.66
N HIS A 755 21.05 -19.83 17.21
CA HIS A 755 21.88 -20.96 16.84
C HIS A 755 21.04 -22.22 16.65
N GLN A 756 21.24 -22.90 15.53
CA GLN A 756 20.88 -24.31 15.41
C GLN A 756 22.05 -25.17 15.90
N LEU A 757 21.93 -25.72 17.10
CA LEU A 757 23.01 -26.41 17.79
C LEU A 757 22.63 -27.86 18.11
N ILE A 758 23.49 -28.80 17.72
CA ILE A 758 23.40 -30.24 17.97
C ILE A 758 24.69 -30.68 18.65
N LEU A 759 24.58 -31.26 19.85
CA LEU A 759 25.71 -31.69 20.68
C LEU A 759 25.63 -33.19 20.96
N SER A 760 26.78 -33.82 21.11
CA SER A 760 26.91 -35.10 21.82
C SER A 760 27.66 -34.89 23.12
N CYS A 761 27.29 -35.60 24.19
CA CYS A 761 27.87 -35.39 25.50
C CYS A 761 27.88 -36.68 26.35
N ASN A 762 28.34 -36.55 27.59
CA ASN A 762 28.22 -37.56 28.64
C ASN A 762 27.34 -36.99 29.78
N ILE A 763 26.33 -37.74 30.18
CA ILE A 763 25.49 -37.48 31.34
C ILE A 763 25.79 -38.56 32.39
N PRO A 764 25.82 -38.25 33.71
CA PRO A 764 26.06 -39.25 34.75
C PRO A 764 25.08 -40.43 34.66
N GLU A 765 25.61 -41.64 34.87
CA GLU A 765 24.87 -42.88 34.59
C GLU A 765 23.62 -43.04 35.47
N ASP A 766 23.62 -42.53 36.70
CA ASP A 766 22.45 -42.48 37.59
C ASP A 766 21.33 -41.58 37.02
N VAL A 767 21.69 -40.45 36.42
CA VAL A 767 20.76 -39.56 35.72
C VAL A 767 20.27 -40.19 34.42
N MET A 768 21.16 -40.83 33.65
CA MET A 768 20.76 -41.59 32.44
C MET A 768 19.82 -42.75 32.77
N ASN A 769 20.04 -43.46 33.88
CA ASN A 769 19.13 -44.52 34.32
C ASN A 769 17.76 -43.96 34.73
N THR A 770 17.73 -42.78 35.34
CA THR A 770 16.49 -42.05 35.62
C THR A 770 15.77 -41.69 34.32
N TYR A 771 16.49 -41.09 33.36
CA TYR A 771 15.95 -40.77 32.03
C TYR A 771 15.39 -42.01 31.32
N ARG A 772 16.16 -43.10 31.22
CA ARG A 772 15.73 -44.36 30.60
C ARG A 772 14.48 -44.93 31.28
N THR A 773 14.43 -44.90 32.61
CA THR A 773 13.28 -45.39 33.38
C THR A 773 12.03 -44.58 33.06
N GLU A 774 12.11 -43.25 33.08
CA GLU A 774 10.97 -42.39 32.80
C GLU A 774 10.56 -42.41 31.32
N ARG A 775 11.53 -42.49 30.41
CA ARG A 775 11.32 -42.65 28.97
C ARG A 775 10.63 -43.98 28.65
N SER A 776 10.93 -45.06 29.38
CA SER A 776 10.26 -46.35 29.19
C SER A 776 8.78 -46.34 29.60
N LYS A 777 8.40 -45.48 30.56
CA LYS A 777 7.01 -45.28 30.98
C LYS A 777 6.20 -44.50 29.94
N ASP A 778 6.87 -43.65 29.19
CA ASP A 778 6.27 -42.79 28.17
C ASP A 778 7.24 -42.56 27.00
N PRO A 779 7.27 -43.48 26.02
CA PRO A 779 8.14 -43.40 24.85
C PRO A 779 7.82 -42.21 23.93
N SER A 780 6.73 -41.49 24.14
CA SER A 780 6.40 -40.29 23.37
C SER A 780 6.86 -38.99 24.01
N ALA A 781 7.22 -39.02 25.30
CA ALA A 781 7.58 -37.81 26.04
C ALA A 781 8.88 -37.15 25.58
N THR A 782 8.84 -35.84 25.37
CA THR A 782 10.03 -35.02 25.22
C THR A 782 10.66 -34.73 26.58
N PHE A 783 11.96 -34.99 26.71
CA PHE A 783 12.76 -34.60 27.87
C PHE A 783 13.75 -33.52 27.47
N PHE A 784 14.11 -32.69 28.43
CA PHE A 784 15.01 -31.56 28.23
C PHE A 784 16.18 -31.60 29.21
N ILE A 785 17.34 -31.20 28.73
CA ILE A 785 18.48 -30.82 29.56
C ILE A 785 18.52 -29.29 29.60
N GLY A 786 18.47 -28.73 30.81
CA GLY A 786 18.56 -27.28 31.03
C GLY A 786 19.75 -26.89 31.87
N THR A 787 20.30 -25.69 31.68
CA THR A 787 21.32 -25.15 32.58
C THR A 787 20.68 -24.78 33.92
N THR A 788 21.34 -25.08 35.05
CA THR A 788 20.82 -24.73 36.39
C THR A 788 20.93 -23.26 36.73
N LYS A 789 21.72 -22.52 35.96
CA LYS A 789 21.98 -21.08 36.09
C LYS A 789 22.06 -20.47 34.70
N ASP A 790 21.91 -19.15 34.67
CA ASP A 790 22.14 -18.35 33.49
C ASP A 790 23.62 -18.42 33.13
N VAL A 791 23.92 -18.74 31.88
CA VAL A 791 25.28 -18.86 31.34
C VAL A 791 25.33 -18.29 29.93
N LYS A 792 26.51 -18.09 29.36
CA LYS A 792 26.64 -17.80 27.91
C LYS A 792 26.66 -19.09 27.11
N LEU A 793 26.06 -19.11 25.92
CA LEU A 793 26.05 -20.31 25.06
C LEU A 793 27.47 -20.83 24.79
N GLU A 794 28.43 -19.93 24.55
CA GLU A 794 29.85 -20.26 24.35
C GLU A 794 30.45 -21.07 25.52
N SER A 795 30.01 -20.81 26.76
CA SER A 795 30.52 -21.53 27.94
C SER A 795 30.11 -23.01 27.96
N ILE A 796 28.99 -23.35 27.30
CA ILE A 796 28.52 -24.73 27.12
C ILE A 796 29.42 -25.47 26.13
N LEU A 797 29.90 -24.79 25.09
CA LEU A 797 30.67 -25.37 23.99
C LEU A 797 32.11 -25.73 24.36
N VAL A 798 32.67 -25.12 25.40
CA VAL A 798 34.11 -25.22 25.76
C VAL A 798 34.40 -26.32 26.81
N GLY A 799 33.41 -27.08 27.29
CA GLY A 799 33.69 -28.20 28.20
C GLY A 799 32.50 -28.89 28.82
N SER A 800 32.20 -28.56 30.08
CA SER A 800 31.13 -29.15 30.89
C SER A 800 30.28 -28.07 31.54
N PHE A 801 28.99 -28.34 31.73
CA PHE A 801 28.06 -27.41 32.37
C PHE A 801 27.18 -28.11 33.41
N GLU A 802 26.75 -27.34 34.41
CA GLU A 802 25.80 -27.81 35.41
C GLU A 802 24.39 -27.79 34.84
N ALA A 803 23.68 -28.91 34.99
CA ALA A 803 22.41 -29.13 34.31
C ALA A 803 21.32 -29.73 35.20
N MET A 804 20.10 -29.67 34.69
CA MET A 804 18.91 -30.33 35.20
C MET A 804 18.20 -31.13 34.11
N LEU A 805 17.48 -32.17 34.50
CA LEU A 805 16.67 -33.03 33.65
C LEU A 805 15.19 -32.76 33.90
N GLU A 806 14.46 -32.37 32.86
CA GLU A 806 13.04 -31.99 32.90
C GLU A 806 12.22 -32.82 31.90
N LYS A 807 10.93 -33.07 32.19
CA LYS A 807 9.98 -33.71 31.27
C LYS A 807 8.91 -32.71 30.83
N GLY A 808 8.68 -32.62 29.52
CA GLY A 808 7.67 -31.75 28.92
C GLY A 808 8.18 -30.33 28.64
N LEU A 809 7.49 -29.65 27.71
CA LEU A 809 7.82 -28.28 27.31
C LEU A 809 7.81 -27.33 28.52
N PRO A 810 8.75 -26.37 28.61
CA PRO A 810 8.67 -25.30 29.59
C PRO A 810 7.40 -24.48 29.34
N ASN A 811 6.37 -24.65 30.17
CA ASN A 811 5.23 -23.74 30.17
C ASN A 811 5.54 -22.61 31.15
N TRP A 812 6.15 -21.55 30.65
CA TRP A 812 6.52 -20.34 31.40
C TRP A 812 5.32 -19.61 32.05
N LYS A 813 4.08 -19.93 31.65
CA LYS A 813 2.84 -19.42 32.28
C LYS A 813 2.24 -20.38 33.33
N GLN A 814 2.74 -21.61 33.48
CA GLN A 814 2.31 -22.58 34.48
C GLN A 814 3.51 -23.13 35.28
N GLN A 815 3.27 -23.99 36.27
CA GLN A 815 4.34 -24.57 37.09
C GLN A 815 5.48 -25.13 36.24
N SER A 816 6.72 -24.92 36.70
CA SER A 816 7.92 -25.47 36.07
C SER A 816 7.75 -26.96 35.75
N PRO A 817 8.25 -27.43 34.60
CA PRO A 817 8.12 -28.83 34.21
C PRO A 817 8.69 -29.75 35.31
N PRO A 818 8.14 -30.97 35.49
CA PRO A 818 8.63 -31.91 36.48
C PRO A 818 10.14 -32.14 36.31
N ARG A 819 10.90 -31.82 37.37
CA ARG A 819 12.35 -32.04 37.46
C ARG A 819 12.65 -33.41 38.03
N TYR A 820 13.47 -34.18 37.32
CA TYR A 820 13.85 -35.55 37.68
C TYR A 820 15.28 -35.65 38.23
N ALA A 821 16.16 -34.74 37.82
CA ALA A 821 17.50 -34.57 38.36
C ALA A 821 17.93 -33.10 38.24
N SER A 822 18.81 -32.63 39.13
CA SER A 822 19.36 -31.27 39.12
C SER A 822 20.79 -31.27 39.65
N ASN A 823 21.56 -30.25 39.29
CA ASN A 823 22.92 -29.98 39.77
C ASN A 823 23.93 -31.09 39.42
N PHE A 824 23.73 -31.77 38.29
CA PHE A 824 24.70 -32.74 37.76
C PHE A 824 25.53 -32.11 36.64
N GLN A 825 26.70 -32.69 36.35
CA GLN A 825 27.60 -32.17 35.30
C GLN A 825 27.42 -32.92 33.99
N VAL A 826 27.04 -32.19 32.94
CA VAL A 826 27.16 -32.66 31.55
C VAL A 826 28.60 -32.46 31.12
N THR A 827 29.28 -33.50 30.66
CA THR A 827 30.72 -33.46 30.32
C THR A 827 30.99 -33.95 28.90
N ASN A 828 32.22 -33.79 28.40
CA ASN A 828 32.62 -34.26 27.06
C ASN A 828 31.69 -33.74 25.94
N VAL A 829 31.29 -32.47 26.04
CA VAL A 829 30.44 -31.81 25.04
C VAL A 829 31.22 -31.72 23.72
N LYS A 830 30.63 -32.23 22.65
CA LYS A 830 31.17 -32.20 21.29
C LYS A 830 30.10 -31.68 20.34
N VAL A 831 30.45 -30.67 19.57
CA VAL A 831 29.59 -30.10 18.52
C VAL A 831 29.47 -31.08 17.36
N ILE A 832 28.23 -31.45 17.05
CA ILE A 832 27.87 -32.17 15.82
C ILE A 832 27.51 -31.15 14.74
N LYS A 833 26.69 -30.16 15.11
CA LYS A 833 26.39 -28.98 14.29
C LYS A 833 26.24 -27.75 15.16
N ASP A 834 26.79 -26.63 14.70
CA ASP A 834 26.60 -25.29 15.26
C ASP A 834 26.48 -24.33 14.09
N SER A 835 25.23 -24.05 13.70
CA SER A 835 24.93 -23.15 12.59
C SER A 835 24.20 -21.92 13.13
N PRO A 836 24.83 -20.73 13.12
CA PRO A 836 24.14 -19.47 13.37
C PRO A 836 22.94 -19.30 12.41
N ILE A 837 21.82 -18.86 12.96
CA ILE A 837 20.55 -18.61 12.22
C ILE A 837 20.16 -17.13 12.23
N ASP A 838 21.14 -16.23 12.37
CA ASP A 838 20.95 -14.81 12.08
C ASP A 838 20.44 -14.62 10.66
N SER A 839 19.63 -13.58 10.43
CA SER A 839 18.94 -13.39 9.15
C SER A 839 19.89 -13.32 7.94
N LYS A 840 21.12 -12.80 8.14
CA LYS A 840 22.17 -12.72 7.12
C LYS A 840 22.71 -14.08 6.66
N TYR A 841 22.50 -15.14 7.45
CA TYR A 841 22.92 -16.49 7.14
C TYR A 841 21.79 -17.37 6.61
N LEU A 842 20.56 -16.85 6.56
CA LEU A 842 19.40 -17.59 6.08
C LEU A 842 19.18 -17.40 4.58
N ASP A 843 18.66 -18.43 3.95
CA ASP A 843 18.12 -18.41 2.60
C ASP A 843 16.87 -17.52 2.53
N ARG A 844 16.80 -16.72 1.47
CA ARG A 844 15.65 -15.83 1.21
C ARG A 844 14.36 -16.62 0.94
N ASN A 845 14.49 -17.73 0.23
CA ASN A 845 13.37 -18.60 -0.15
C ASN A 845 13.58 -19.96 0.49
N PHE A 846 12.49 -20.57 0.95
CA PHE A 846 12.52 -21.96 1.39
C PHE A 846 13.04 -22.88 0.28
N PRO A 847 13.86 -23.89 0.62
CA PRO A 847 14.33 -24.86 -0.35
C PRO A 847 13.17 -25.70 -0.92
N GLU A 848 13.40 -26.29 -2.08
CA GLU A 848 12.41 -27.15 -2.71
C GLU A 848 12.11 -28.39 -1.86
N TYR A 849 13.12 -29.02 -1.27
CA TYR A 849 12.97 -30.23 -0.45
C TYR A 849 13.21 -29.93 1.03
N MET A 850 12.63 -30.74 1.90
CA MET A 850 12.89 -30.68 3.33
C MET A 850 14.11 -31.53 3.71
N TYR A 851 15.09 -30.91 4.37
CA TYR A 851 16.36 -31.53 4.73
C TYR A 851 16.53 -31.65 6.25
N PHE A 852 17.16 -32.73 6.69
CA PHE A 852 17.39 -33.04 8.10
C PHE A 852 18.86 -33.44 8.30
N TYR A 853 19.48 -32.95 9.37
CA TYR A 853 20.71 -33.55 9.86
C TYR A 853 20.42 -34.95 10.40
N LEU A 854 21.19 -35.96 9.98
CA LEU A 854 21.08 -37.35 10.43
C LEU A 854 22.34 -37.73 11.23
N TYR A 855 22.17 -38.02 12.51
CA TYR A 855 23.25 -38.30 13.46
C TYR A 855 22.85 -39.40 14.46
N GLY A 856 23.72 -39.73 15.41
CA GLY A 856 23.48 -40.78 16.41
C GLY A 856 24.54 -41.88 16.41
N THR A 857 24.20 -43.02 17.00
CA THR A 857 25.00 -44.26 17.00
C THR A 857 24.51 -45.21 15.92
N ASN A 858 25.09 -46.42 15.84
CA ASN A 858 24.61 -47.44 14.92
C ASN A 858 23.30 -48.07 15.40
N GLU A 859 23.07 -48.07 16.71
CA GLU A 859 21.90 -48.60 17.36
C GLU A 859 20.73 -47.61 17.33
N GLN A 860 21.01 -46.31 17.49
CA GLN A 860 20.01 -45.24 17.57
C GLN A 860 20.41 -44.06 16.69
N ARG A 861 19.63 -43.82 15.64
CA ARG A 861 19.77 -42.65 14.76
C ARG A 861 18.73 -41.60 15.09
N HIS A 862 19.07 -40.32 14.89
CA HIS A 862 18.26 -39.15 15.21
C HIS A 862 18.23 -38.19 14.02
N ILE A 863 17.18 -37.39 13.93
CA ILE A 863 17.06 -36.34 12.93
C ILE A 863 16.68 -34.99 13.55
N GLU A 864 17.19 -33.93 12.94
CA GLU A 864 16.88 -32.52 13.25
C GLU A 864 16.69 -31.76 11.93
N HIS A 865 15.56 -31.08 11.76
CA HIS A 865 15.24 -30.30 10.56
C HIS A 865 16.22 -29.14 10.35
N MET A 866 16.80 -28.98 9.17
CA MET A 866 17.73 -27.90 8.87
C MET A 866 16.99 -26.55 8.79
N LEU A 867 17.35 -25.60 9.65
CA LEU A 867 16.70 -24.28 9.73
C LEU A 867 17.38 -23.26 8.81
N VAL A 868 17.19 -23.41 7.50
CA VAL A 868 17.86 -22.56 6.49
C VAL A 868 17.07 -21.31 6.10
N SER A 869 15.78 -21.23 6.39
CA SER A 869 14.93 -20.03 6.20
C SER A 869 14.10 -19.74 7.45
N SER A 870 13.73 -18.46 7.67
CA SER A 870 12.92 -18.02 8.82
C SER A 870 11.41 -18.20 8.62
N LYS A 871 10.60 -18.05 9.67
CA LYS A 871 9.17 -18.42 9.71
C LYS A 871 8.96 -19.94 9.52
N ASN A 872 9.72 -20.71 10.28
CA ASN A 872 9.90 -22.16 10.11
C ASN A 872 9.39 -22.96 11.33
N ALA A 873 9.59 -24.27 11.39
CA ALA A 873 9.37 -25.08 12.58
C ALA A 873 10.59 -25.97 12.86
N GLN A 874 10.95 -26.08 14.13
CA GLN A 874 11.89 -27.10 14.60
C GLN A 874 11.16 -28.44 14.55
N LEU A 875 11.72 -29.43 13.84
CA LEU A 875 11.17 -30.78 13.74
C LEU A 875 12.27 -31.77 14.09
N THR A 876 12.05 -32.54 15.15
CA THR A 876 13.05 -33.40 15.75
C THR A 876 12.45 -34.77 16.02
N SER A 877 13.18 -35.86 15.73
CA SER A 877 12.78 -37.21 16.13
C SER A 877 13.99 -38.04 16.54
N ASP A 878 13.87 -38.79 17.64
CA ASP A 878 14.89 -39.73 18.07
C ASP A 878 14.57 -41.17 17.61
N GLN A 879 15.57 -42.05 17.58
CA GLN A 879 15.44 -43.47 17.28
C GLN A 879 14.68 -43.76 15.97
N VAL A 880 14.96 -42.97 14.92
CA VAL A 880 14.37 -43.19 13.60
C VAL A 880 14.84 -44.53 13.03
N LYS A 881 13.93 -45.24 12.35
CA LYS A 881 14.22 -46.53 11.73
C LYS A 881 14.45 -46.35 10.23
N LEU A 882 15.65 -46.67 9.78
CA LEU A 882 16.03 -46.63 8.37
C LEU A 882 15.93 -48.03 7.76
N ASP A 883 15.15 -48.16 6.70
CA ASP A 883 15.06 -49.33 5.84
C ASP A 883 15.59 -48.94 4.46
N LEU A 884 16.90 -49.13 4.28
CA LEU A 884 17.65 -48.69 3.10
C LEU A 884 17.61 -49.77 2.02
N SER A 885 16.97 -49.43 0.91
CA SER A 885 16.84 -50.31 -0.26
C SER A 885 18.04 -50.26 -1.19
N ASN A 886 18.85 -49.21 -1.11
CA ASN A 886 20.02 -48.99 -1.96
C ASN A 886 21.08 -48.18 -1.20
N GLY A 887 22.35 -48.57 -1.33
CA GLY A 887 23.48 -47.98 -0.61
C GLY A 887 23.58 -48.39 0.87
N THR A 888 24.68 -48.01 1.52
CA THR A 888 24.94 -48.25 2.95
C THR A 888 25.60 -47.03 3.57
N LEU A 889 25.28 -46.74 4.83
CA LEU A 889 25.95 -45.68 5.60
C LEU A 889 27.23 -46.22 6.23
N SER A 890 28.27 -45.39 6.28
CA SER A 890 29.51 -45.71 6.99
C SER A 890 29.32 -45.59 8.50
N ASP A 891 29.94 -46.50 9.24
CA ASP A 891 29.99 -46.50 10.71
C ASP A 891 30.96 -45.46 11.29
N ASP A 892 31.65 -44.70 10.43
CA ASP A 892 32.60 -43.67 10.83
C ASP A 892 31.89 -42.49 11.53
N PRO A 893 32.10 -42.28 12.84
CA PRO A 893 31.46 -41.21 13.60
C PRO A 893 31.96 -39.81 13.22
N SER A 894 32.99 -39.69 12.38
CA SER A 894 33.45 -38.41 11.81
C SER A 894 32.65 -37.95 10.59
N LYS A 895 31.81 -38.83 10.00
CA LYS A 895 30.98 -38.51 8.84
C LYS A 895 29.59 -38.00 9.25
N GLY A 896 29.28 -36.77 8.85
CA GLY A 896 27.92 -36.21 8.93
C GLY A 896 27.07 -36.66 7.75
N TYR A 897 25.77 -36.84 7.98
CA TYR A 897 24.82 -37.17 6.92
C TYR A 897 23.67 -36.16 6.90
N ILE A 898 23.18 -35.87 5.70
CA ILE A 898 21.96 -35.10 5.49
C ILE A 898 20.92 -36.00 4.85
N LEU A 899 19.73 -36.02 5.42
CA LEU A 899 18.57 -36.77 4.96
C LEU A 899 17.60 -35.81 4.28
N ARG A 900 17.14 -36.16 3.08
CA ARG A 900 16.12 -35.43 2.32
C ARG A 900 14.83 -36.24 2.29
N LEU A 901 13.69 -35.60 2.53
CA LEU A 901 12.39 -36.19 2.27
C LEU A 901 12.04 -36.06 0.79
N GLU A 902 11.73 -37.17 0.11
CA GLU A 902 11.44 -37.14 -1.33
C GLU A 902 10.03 -36.62 -1.64
N ASP A 903 9.06 -36.92 -0.77
CA ASP A 903 7.65 -36.61 -1.00
C ASP A 903 7.18 -35.31 -0.28
N TYR A 904 8.09 -34.60 0.39
CA TYR A 904 7.77 -33.41 1.19
C TYR A 904 8.68 -32.23 0.84
N HIS A 905 8.03 -31.19 0.34
CA HIS A 905 8.67 -29.98 -0.17
C HIS A 905 8.53 -28.82 0.82
N GLU A 906 9.66 -28.26 1.28
CA GLU A 906 9.68 -27.28 2.36
C GLU A 906 8.97 -25.98 1.96
N ASN A 907 9.22 -25.49 0.74
CA ASN A 907 8.57 -24.32 0.15
C ASN A 907 7.04 -24.44 -0.03
N ILE A 908 6.47 -25.64 0.04
CA ILE A 908 5.01 -25.86 0.03
C ILE A 908 4.46 -25.86 1.46
N VAL A 909 5.25 -26.32 2.43
CA VAL A 909 4.83 -26.47 3.83
C VAL A 909 4.93 -25.15 4.59
N PHE A 910 5.95 -24.35 4.34
CA PHE A 910 6.27 -23.13 5.08
C PHE A 910 5.97 -21.85 4.29
N PRO A 911 5.64 -20.72 4.96
CA PRO A 911 5.66 -20.51 6.41
C PRO A 911 4.46 -21.14 7.14
N VAL A 912 4.71 -21.71 8.32
CA VAL A 912 3.63 -22.17 9.22
C VAL A 912 3.46 -21.15 10.34
N LEU A 913 2.24 -20.62 10.48
CA LEU A 913 1.94 -19.61 11.48
C LEU A 913 1.77 -20.24 12.87
N PRO A 914 2.47 -19.73 13.91
CA PRO A 914 2.27 -20.17 15.30
C PRO A 914 0.79 -20.11 15.72
N PRO A 915 0.32 -21.02 16.60
CA PRO A 915 1.06 -22.10 17.26
C PRO A 915 1.04 -23.43 16.47
N ASN A 916 0.77 -23.40 15.16
CA ASN A 916 0.61 -24.62 14.37
C ASN A 916 1.96 -25.22 13.97
N THR A 917 2.09 -26.55 14.03
CA THR A 917 3.22 -27.29 13.44
C THR A 917 2.75 -28.24 12.34
N PRO A 918 3.64 -28.66 11.41
CA PRO A 918 3.26 -29.57 10.33
C PRO A 918 2.72 -30.91 10.83
N ARG A 919 1.43 -31.18 10.58
CA ARG A 919 0.72 -32.39 11.06
C ARG A 919 1.24 -33.72 10.52
N PHE A 920 2.03 -33.68 9.44
CA PHE A 920 2.61 -34.88 8.85
C PHE A 920 3.75 -35.45 9.70
N PHE A 921 4.41 -34.62 10.51
CA PHE A 921 5.56 -35.03 11.30
C PHE A 921 5.11 -35.56 12.67
N LYS A 922 4.77 -36.85 12.74
CA LYS A 922 4.20 -37.50 13.94
C LYS A 922 4.77 -38.90 14.17
N PRO A 923 4.70 -39.43 15.41
CA PRO A 923 5.29 -40.73 15.74
C PRO A 923 4.85 -41.86 14.80
N GLY A 924 5.80 -42.71 14.40
CA GLY A 924 5.56 -43.85 13.51
C GLY A 924 5.25 -43.51 12.05
N GLN A 925 5.25 -42.23 11.66
CA GLN A 925 5.06 -41.83 10.27
C GLN A 925 6.26 -42.31 9.41
N LYS A 926 5.96 -42.81 8.21
CA LYS A 926 6.96 -43.31 7.26
C LYS A 926 7.14 -42.34 6.09
N PHE A 927 8.39 -42.15 5.67
CA PHE A 927 8.79 -41.25 4.58
C PHE A 927 9.74 -41.97 3.62
N ASN A 928 9.65 -41.67 2.32
CA ASN A 928 10.70 -42.00 1.37
C ASN A 928 11.83 -40.98 1.53
N VAL A 929 13.07 -41.48 1.59
CA VAL A 929 14.23 -40.65 1.90
C VAL A 929 15.42 -40.96 1.02
N SER A 930 16.19 -39.91 0.77
CA SER A 930 17.54 -39.97 0.22
C SER A 930 18.53 -39.44 1.24
N ILE A 931 19.71 -40.06 1.32
CA ILE A 931 20.75 -39.69 2.26
C ILE A 931 22.01 -39.31 1.49
N PHE A 932 22.65 -38.23 1.94
CA PHE A 932 23.85 -37.63 1.37
C PHE A 932 24.93 -37.55 2.46
N GLU A 933 26.21 -37.62 2.06
CA GLU A 933 27.27 -37.12 2.95
C GLU A 933 27.07 -35.61 3.10
N ASP A 934 27.19 -35.12 4.32
CA ASP A 934 27.16 -33.68 4.58
C ASP A 934 28.41 -33.04 3.95
N PRO A 935 28.25 -32.17 2.94
CA PRO A 935 29.38 -31.57 2.25
C PRO A 935 30.05 -30.46 3.07
N HIS A 936 29.49 -30.11 4.24
CA HIS A 936 29.87 -28.96 5.02
C HIS A 936 30.46 -29.35 6.39
N SER A 937 31.32 -28.50 6.93
CA SER A 937 31.85 -28.65 8.29
C SER A 937 30.75 -28.49 9.36
N ALA A 938 31.06 -28.84 10.61
CA ALA A 938 30.10 -28.75 11.72
C ALA A 938 29.65 -27.31 12.02
N ASP A 939 30.51 -26.34 11.74
CA ASP A 939 30.34 -24.90 11.98
C ASP A 939 29.90 -24.10 10.72
N ALA A 940 29.56 -24.81 9.64
CA ALA A 940 29.16 -24.19 8.39
C ALA A 940 27.83 -23.42 8.54
N HIS A 941 27.78 -22.25 7.92
CA HIS A 941 26.66 -21.32 7.97
C HIS A 941 26.64 -20.41 6.74
N GLY A 942 25.53 -19.73 6.52
CA GLY A 942 25.31 -18.87 5.36
C GLY A 942 24.25 -19.42 4.41
N PRO A 943 23.78 -18.59 3.46
CA PRO A 943 22.79 -19.03 2.49
C PRO A 943 23.36 -20.12 1.57
N GLY A 944 22.49 -21.02 1.10
CA GLY A 944 22.81 -22.04 0.11
C GLY A 944 23.33 -23.36 0.67
N LEU A 945 23.20 -23.63 1.97
CA LEU A 945 23.66 -24.90 2.58
C LEU A 945 23.02 -26.13 1.91
N THR A 946 21.79 -26.03 1.43
CA THR A 946 21.07 -27.12 0.76
C THR A 946 21.32 -27.18 -0.76
N ALA A 947 21.90 -26.13 -1.35
CA ALA A 947 22.06 -26.02 -2.80
C ALA A 947 22.88 -27.18 -3.41
N PRO A 948 24.01 -27.63 -2.82
CA PRO A 948 24.76 -28.79 -3.34
C PRO A 948 23.95 -30.09 -3.34
N LEU A 949 22.96 -30.23 -2.46
CA LEU A 949 22.19 -31.47 -2.27
C LEU A 949 21.05 -31.63 -3.27
N SER A 950 20.55 -30.52 -3.82
CA SER A 950 19.42 -30.50 -4.76
C SER A 950 19.65 -31.40 -5.99
N THR A 951 20.89 -31.44 -6.49
CA THR A 951 21.30 -32.19 -7.69
C THR A 951 22.28 -33.32 -7.41
N ALA A 952 22.70 -33.49 -6.16
CA ALA A 952 23.62 -34.56 -5.77
C ALA A 952 23.00 -35.94 -5.97
N LYS A 953 23.86 -36.94 -6.21
CA LYS A 953 23.44 -38.35 -6.14
C LYS A 953 23.47 -38.80 -4.68
N PRO A 954 22.40 -39.43 -4.18
CA PRO A 954 22.40 -39.93 -2.81
C PRO A 954 23.37 -41.10 -2.66
N ILE A 955 24.00 -41.19 -1.49
CA ILE A 955 24.84 -42.33 -1.11
C ILE A 955 24.00 -43.54 -0.67
N ALA A 956 22.78 -43.28 -0.19
CA ALA A 956 21.81 -44.29 0.17
C ALA A 956 20.39 -43.77 0.00
N SER A 957 19.43 -44.67 -0.23
CA SER A 957 18.00 -44.32 -0.35
C SER A 957 17.11 -45.47 0.13
N GLY A 958 15.92 -45.12 0.59
CA GLY A 958 14.96 -46.09 1.10
C GLY A 958 13.86 -45.38 1.86
N THR A 959 13.50 -45.92 3.02
CA THR A 959 12.45 -45.36 3.86
C THR A 959 12.90 -45.10 5.27
N MET A 960 12.40 -44.02 5.86
CA MET A 960 12.58 -43.68 7.27
C MET A 960 11.24 -43.75 7.98
N THR A 961 11.19 -44.40 9.15
CA THR A 961 10.04 -44.33 10.07
C THR A 961 10.43 -43.50 11.28
N LEU A 962 9.65 -42.47 11.62
CA LEU A 962 9.89 -41.67 12.82
C LEU A 962 9.74 -42.52 14.09
N GLY A 963 10.56 -42.22 15.10
CA GLY A 963 10.48 -42.88 16.40
C GLY A 963 9.25 -42.46 17.20
N ASP A 964 9.17 -42.97 18.43
CA ASP A 964 8.05 -42.64 19.32
C ASP A 964 8.14 -41.19 19.83
N MET A 965 9.35 -40.63 20.01
CA MET A 965 9.51 -39.19 20.27
C MET A 965 9.53 -38.41 18.98
N VAL A 966 8.61 -37.44 18.93
CA VAL A 966 8.64 -36.38 17.94
C VAL A 966 8.45 -35.07 18.70
N TYR A 967 9.38 -34.15 18.49
CA TYR A 967 9.29 -32.78 18.98
C TYR A 967 9.06 -31.83 17.81
N THR A 968 8.08 -30.96 17.95
CA THR A 968 7.80 -29.92 16.95
C THR A 968 7.56 -28.60 17.65
N ASP A 969 8.23 -27.54 17.22
CA ASP A 969 7.97 -26.18 17.69
C ASP A 969 8.05 -25.16 16.55
N SER A 970 6.95 -24.43 16.38
CA SER A 970 6.90 -23.24 15.54
C SER A 970 6.72 -21.97 16.37
N ALA A 971 6.38 -22.09 17.66
CA ALA A 971 5.94 -20.98 18.48
C ALA A 971 7.11 -20.27 19.15
N LEU A 972 8.02 -20.99 19.80
CA LEU A 972 9.21 -20.35 20.39
C LEU A 972 10.17 -19.95 19.26
N LEU A 973 10.40 -20.83 18.28
CA LEU A 973 11.29 -20.58 17.15
C LEU A 973 11.01 -19.24 16.43
N ASN A 974 9.73 -18.94 16.19
CA ASN A 974 9.29 -17.70 15.53
C ASN A 974 8.77 -16.64 16.52
N GLY A 975 8.81 -16.91 17.82
CA GLY A 975 8.23 -16.04 18.83
C GLY A 975 9.00 -14.73 18.95
N ASN A 976 8.30 -13.63 19.21
CA ASN A 976 8.95 -12.36 19.53
C ASN A 976 9.05 -12.20 21.05
N PRO A 977 10.25 -11.99 21.59
CA PRO A 977 10.45 -11.79 23.01
C PRO A 977 9.78 -10.48 23.47
N GLY A 978 8.93 -10.53 24.51
CA GLY A 978 8.27 -9.36 25.11
C GLY A 978 6.84 -9.04 24.64
N GLU A 979 6.26 -9.77 23.68
CA GLU A 979 4.87 -9.53 23.22
C GLU A 979 3.80 -9.91 24.28
N ASP A 980 4.10 -10.85 25.17
CA ASP A 980 3.14 -11.35 26.18
C ASP A 980 2.92 -10.39 27.37
N GLU A 981 3.81 -9.41 27.59
CA GLU A 981 3.58 -8.36 28.60
C GLU A 981 2.56 -7.30 28.14
N GLU A 982 2.36 -7.14 26.82
CA GLU A 982 1.40 -6.17 26.27
C GLU A 982 -0.06 -6.59 26.49
N GLN A 983 -0.34 -7.89 26.70
CA GLN A 983 -1.67 -8.37 27.12
C GLN A 983 -2.01 -8.01 28.59
N GLY A 984 -1.02 -7.59 29.38
CA GLY A 984 -1.16 -7.20 30.79
C GLY A 984 -1.47 -5.73 31.03
N VAL A 985 -1.44 -4.89 29.99
CA VAL A 985 -1.87 -3.49 30.10
C VAL A 985 -3.38 -3.50 30.31
N LYS A 986 -3.81 -3.28 31.57
CA LYS A 986 -5.20 -2.96 31.88
C LYS A 986 -5.62 -1.77 31.02
N THR A 987 -6.34 -2.04 29.95
CA THR A 987 -7.05 -1.07 29.12
C THR A 987 -8.11 -0.38 29.98
N HIS A 988 -7.71 0.65 30.73
CA HIS A 988 -8.65 1.56 31.32
C HIS A 988 -9.11 2.54 30.23
N VAL A 989 -10.16 2.14 29.50
CA VAL A 989 -11.38 2.90 29.16
C VAL A 989 -12.06 2.29 27.90
N SER A 990 -13.34 1.96 28.08
CA SER A 990 -14.31 1.31 27.17
C SER A 990 -13.97 -0.13 26.73
N GLY A 991 -14.01 -1.06 27.69
CA GLY A 991 -13.96 -2.51 27.46
C GLY A 991 -15.18 -3.07 26.72
N LYS A 992 -15.39 -2.64 25.47
CA LYS A 992 -16.33 -3.25 24.54
C LYS A 992 -15.62 -3.60 23.24
N THR A 993 -15.63 -4.87 22.88
CA THR A 993 -15.21 -5.42 21.59
C THR A 993 -16.06 -4.86 20.44
N LEU A 994 -15.60 -4.94 19.17
CA LEU A 994 -16.42 -4.55 18.01
C LEU A 994 -17.80 -5.24 18.02
N GLU A 995 -17.89 -6.48 18.47
CA GLU A 995 -19.15 -7.22 18.54
C GLU A 995 -20.07 -6.68 19.66
N GLU A 996 -19.52 -6.16 20.75
CA GLU A 996 -20.24 -5.40 21.79
C GLU A 996 -20.59 -3.96 21.35
N ARG A 997 -19.78 -3.35 20.48
CA ARG A 997 -20.04 -2.05 19.86
C ARG A 997 -21.16 -2.14 18.81
N LEU A 998 -21.12 -3.13 17.92
CA LEU A 998 -22.16 -3.41 16.93
C LEU A 998 -23.44 -3.97 17.55
N SER A 999 -23.34 -4.74 18.66
CA SER A 999 -24.55 -5.24 19.34
C SER A 999 -25.25 -4.18 20.19
N ALA A 1000 -24.55 -3.14 20.66
CA ALA A 1000 -25.17 -1.95 21.21
C ALA A 1000 -26.03 -1.23 20.15
N THR A 1001 -25.49 -1.07 18.93
CA THR A 1001 -26.21 -0.51 17.76
C THR A 1001 -27.31 -1.41 17.24
N ARG A 1002 -27.21 -2.75 17.37
CA ARG A 1002 -28.30 -3.66 17.00
C ARG A 1002 -29.43 -3.72 18.03
N ARG A 1003 -29.14 -3.42 19.31
CA ARG A 1003 -30.16 -3.43 20.38
C ARG A 1003 -31.07 -2.19 20.32
N SER A 1004 -30.70 -1.13 19.62
CA SER A 1004 -31.52 0.06 19.37
C SER A 1004 -32.55 -0.11 18.24
N PHE A 1005 -32.46 -1.15 17.40
CA PHE A 1005 -33.38 -1.40 16.28
C PHE A 1005 -34.48 -2.46 16.53
N ILE A 1006 -34.66 -2.92 17.78
CA ILE A 1006 -35.76 -3.83 18.15
C ILE A 1006 -36.63 -3.13 19.20
N PRO A 1007 -37.91 -2.81 18.92
CA PRO A 1007 -38.80 -2.20 19.90
C PRO A 1007 -38.89 -3.05 21.17
N GLU A 1008 -38.86 -2.42 22.35
CA GLU A 1008 -38.92 -3.10 23.66
C GLU A 1008 -40.20 -3.95 23.89
N LYS A 1009 -41.17 -3.93 22.97
CA LYS A 1009 -42.41 -4.72 23.07
C LYS A 1009 -42.31 -6.17 22.57
N ASP A 1010 -41.24 -6.56 21.89
CA ASP A 1010 -41.00 -7.97 21.51
C ASP A 1010 -39.97 -8.67 22.42
N LYS A 1011 -39.85 -8.23 23.68
CA LYS A 1011 -39.06 -8.98 24.69
C LYS A 1011 -39.67 -10.34 25.04
N HIS A 1012 -40.85 -10.68 24.52
CA HIS A 1012 -41.39 -12.04 24.56
C HIS A 1012 -42.07 -12.40 23.26
N VAL A 1013 -41.33 -13.13 22.42
CA VAL A 1013 -41.73 -14.21 21.47
C VAL A 1013 -40.89 -14.05 20.19
N ASP A 1014 -39.80 -14.81 20.03
CA ASP A 1014 -39.57 -15.74 18.90
C ASP A 1014 -38.19 -16.45 19.03
N PRO A 1015 -38.05 -17.77 18.79
CA PRO A 1015 -36.94 -18.63 19.19
C PRO A 1015 -35.77 -18.67 18.18
N TYR A 1016 -35.39 -17.52 17.61
CA TYR A 1016 -34.31 -17.44 16.63
C TYR A 1016 -32.91 -17.69 17.22
N HIS A 1017 -32.76 -17.64 18.55
CA HIS A 1017 -31.50 -17.95 19.25
C HIS A 1017 -31.20 -19.44 19.47
N LYS A 1018 -32.10 -20.36 19.11
CA LYS A 1018 -31.83 -21.82 19.16
C LYS A 1018 -31.28 -22.42 17.87
N ARG A 1019 -30.99 -21.63 16.83
CA ARG A 1019 -30.43 -22.14 15.56
C ARG A 1019 -28.91 -22.03 15.41
N ARG A 1020 -28.21 -21.34 16.31
CA ARG A 1020 -26.73 -21.29 16.29
C ARG A 1020 -26.08 -22.58 16.83
N ASP A 1021 -26.79 -23.33 17.67
CA ASP A 1021 -26.34 -24.66 18.16
C ASP A 1021 -26.62 -25.81 17.18
N LYS A 1022 -27.15 -25.54 15.98
CA LYS A 1022 -27.32 -26.55 14.91
C LYS A 1022 -26.36 -26.37 13.73
N GLN A 1023 -25.43 -25.41 13.78
CA GLN A 1023 -24.35 -25.30 12.78
C GLN A 1023 -23.17 -26.24 13.03
N VAL A 1024 -23.13 -26.94 14.18
CA VAL A 1024 -22.24 -28.10 14.38
C VAL A 1024 -22.76 -29.33 13.60
N GLY A 1025 -24.08 -29.43 13.39
CA GLY A 1025 -24.70 -30.54 12.64
C GLY A 1025 -24.58 -30.45 11.11
N TRP A 1026 -24.34 -29.27 10.54
CA TRP A 1026 -24.21 -29.09 9.09
C TRP A 1026 -22.77 -29.32 8.58
N ARG A 1027 -21.75 -29.17 9.45
CA ARG A 1027 -20.36 -29.57 9.15
C ARG A 1027 -20.21 -31.09 9.12
N HIS A 1028 -20.86 -31.82 10.04
CA HIS A 1028 -20.85 -33.29 10.00
C HIS A 1028 -21.61 -33.87 8.80
N TYR A 1029 -22.67 -33.20 8.32
CA TYR A 1029 -23.41 -33.67 7.14
C TYR A 1029 -22.62 -33.54 5.82
N LEU A 1030 -21.73 -32.55 5.71
CA LEU A 1030 -20.86 -32.36 4.55
C LEU A 1030 -19.60 -33.24 4.60
N GLU A 1031 -19.11 -33.58 5.79
CA GLU A 1031 -17.95 -34.47 5.97
C GLU A 1031 -18.27 -35.96 5.75
N GLU A 1032 -19.51 -36.39 6.00
CA GLU A 1032 -19.91 -37.79 5.76
C GLU A 1032 -20.47 -38.06 4.34
N ASN A 1033 -20.93 -37.05 3.59
CA ASN A 1033 -21.58 -37.26 2.29
C ASN A 1033 -20.78 -36.81 1.04
N LEU A 1034 -19.56 -36.28 1.20
CA LEU A 1034 -18.68 -35.94 0.07
C LEU A 1034 -17.51 -36.92 -0.13
N SER A 1035 -17.51 -38.06 0.58
CA SER A 1035 -16.55 -39.15 0.39
C SER A 1035 -16.95 -40.20 -0.66
N SER A 1036 -17.98 -39.95 -1.48
CA SER A 1036 -18.47 -40.94 -2.46
C SER A 1036 -18.75 -40.41 -3.88
N ILE A 1037 -18.12 -39.30 -4.31
CA ILE A 1037 -18.21 -38.85 -5.71
C ILE A 1037 -16.81 -38.78 -6.31
N GLY A 1038 -16.38 -39.94 -6.82
CA GLY A 1038 -15.18 -40.11 -7.63
C GLY A 1038 -15.11 -41.53 -8.17
N HIS A 1039 -15.50 -41.69 -9.44
CA HIS A 1039 -15.41 -42.88 -10.32
C HIS A 1039 -16.65 -43.78 -10.45
N ASN A 1040 -17.43 -43.54 -11.50
CA ASN A 1040 -17.53 -44.54 -12.57
C ASN A 1040 -18.08 -43.93 -13.87
N THR A 1041 -17.26 -44.01 -14.91
CA THR A 1041 -17.67 -43.88 -16.30
C THR A 1041 -18.44 -45.14 -16.71
N THR A 1042 -19.52 -44.95 -17.49
CA THR A 1042 -20.04 -45.79 -18.59
C THR A 1042 -21.57 -45.95 -18.57
N GLY A 1043 -22.18 -45.72 -19.75
CA GLY A 1043 -23.30 -46.55 -20.21
C GLY A 1043 -24.72 -45.99 -20.08
N GLY A 1044 -25.21 -45.41 -21.19
CA GLY A 1044 -26.46 -45.90 -21.78
C GLY A 1044 -27.79 -45.29 -21.34
N GLY A 1045 -28.41 -44.53 -22.26
CA GLY A 1045 -29.72 -44.91 -22.78
C GLY A 1045 -30.99 -44.39 -22.08
N HIS A 1046 -31.67 -43.51 -22.81
CA HIS A 1046 -33.13 -43.49 -23.03
C HIS A 1046 -34.09 -42.70 -22.09
N ARG A 1047 -34.78 -41.78 -22.80
CA ARG A 1047 -36.21 -41.40 -22.73
C ARG A 1047 -36.65 -40.33 -21.70
N ARG A 1048 -37.10 -39.19 -22.30
CA ARG A 1048 -38.20 -38.28 -21.90
C ARG A 1048 -39.47 -39.05 -21.43
N PRO A 1049 -40.56 -38.43 -20.88
CA PRO A 1049 -40.93 -36.99 -20.92
C PRO A 1049 -41.70 -36.39 -19.71
N HIS A 1050 -41.98 -35.07 -19.83
CA HIS A 1050 -43.03 -34.24 -19.18
C HIS A 1050 -42.90 -34.01 -17.66
N HIS A 1051 -42.89 -32.78 -17.15
CA HIS A 1051 -43.74 -31.62 -17.43
C HIS A 1051 -42.99 -30.29 -17.29
#